data_AF-A0A3X8PN89-F1
#
_entry.id   AF-A0A3X8PN89-F1
#
_cell.length_a   1.000
_cell.length_b   1.000
_cell.length_c   1.000
_cell.angle_alpha   90.00
_cell.angle_beta   90.00
_cell.angle_gamma   90.00
#
_symmetry.space_group_name_H-M   'P 1'
#
loop_
_entity.id
_entity.type
_entity.pdbx_description
1 polymer ?
#
loop_
_entity_poly.entity_id
_entity_poly.type
_entity_poly.pdbx_seq_one_letter_code
_entity_poly.pdbx_strand_id
1 'polypeptide(L)'
;MTQLSTKILWLFVATLGAICFGYLALQNGESVSAIYLVVAAVCIYMIGYRFYGRFVAYKVLELDKNRATPALVENDGRDFVPTNKAVLFGHHFAAIAGAGPLVGPILAAQMGYLPSMLWILVGGVLAGAVHDFVVLFISTRRKGRSLGEMIKDEMGKFTGGVAMVAIFGIMLIIIAILAMVVVKALAESPWGLFTIAMTIPIAIFMGIYMRFIRPGRVGEASIIGFVLLILAIHYGSVIAADPYWAKIFTLEAPTLAIVMMAYGFIASVLPVWFLLAPRDYLSTFLKIGVIVVMAIAIVLVAPDLQMPKANTQYFDGTGPVFAGGVFPFLFITIACGAISGFHALISSGTTPKMLENETHALAVGYGSMLAESAVAIMALICACILHPGLYFAINSSSALIGTDVVNVAQTISSWGFSITPEEITTLTTNIGEHTILSRTGGAPTFAIGVALILHELFGGVDLMAFWYHFAILFEALFILTAVDAGTRACRFMVQDILGNVYKPLGDIHNYPAGLLATALSVAGWGYFLYQGAIDPKGGIYTLWPLFGVSNQMLAGMALLLATTILVKMGKARYTWVTLVPAVFVLVATLYGGIQKIMPYEEGNKVANAVSHVAAVSIQSQKIKDLEFKLNNTKDEKEISTIKKEISIATQNKVGNLLNAILCVFFMIATLLVIISCIGICLGKIKIPLKETKYIKIDEFQKN
;
A
#
# COMPACT_ATOMS: atom_id res chain seq x y z
N MET A 1 16.31 -15.73 30.79
CA MET A 1 15.05 -16.38 31.21
C MET A 1 15.24 -17.89 31.20
N THR A 2 14.77 -18.60 32.22
CA THR A 2 14.71 -20.07 32.21
C THR A 2 13.71 -20.55 31.15
N GLN A 3 13.86 -21.78 30.63
CA GLN A 3 12.91 -22.31 29.63
C GLN A 3 11.45 -22.28 30.13
N LEU A 4 11.24 -22.46 31.43
CA LEU A 4 9.93 -22.38 32.07
C LEU A 4 9.35 -20.95 32.02
N SER A 5 10.15 -19.94 32.36
CA SER A 5 9.76 -18.53 32.29
C SER A 5 9.35 -18.12 30.87
N THR A 6 10.06 -18.61 29.85
CA THR A 6 9.68 -18.36 28.45
C THR A 6 8.36 -19.05 28.09
N LYS A 7 8.13 -20.30 28.51
CA LYS A 7 6.86 -21.00 28.26
C LYS A 7 5.67 -20.29 28.93
N ILE A 8 5.84 -19.85 30.18
CA ILE A 8 4.80 -19.10 30.91
C ILE A 8 4.47 -17.80 30.20
N LEU A 9 5.47 -17.04 29.76
CA LEU A 9 5.26 -15.80 29.00
C LEU A 9 4.42 -16.05 27.74
N TRP A 10 4.77 -17.06 26.95
CA TRP A 10 4.03 -17.35 25.71
C TRP A 10 2.63 -17.92 25.97
N LEU A 11 2.43 -18.67 27.06
CA LEU A 11 1.11 -19.11 27.48
C LEU A 11 0.24 -17.91 27.89
N PHE A 12 0.80 -16.96 28.62
CA PHE A 12 0.12 -15.72 28.98
C PHE A 12 -0.27 -14.91 27.74
N VAL A 13 0.66 -14.67 26.82
CA VAL A 13 0.39 -13.93 25.56
C VAL A 13 -0.69 -14.62 24.74
N ALA A 14 -0.64 -15.96 24.62
CA ALA A 14 -1.66 -16.72 23.89
C ALA A 14 -3.04 -16.64 24.56
N THR A 15 -3.10 -16.74 25.89
CA THR A 15 -4.36 -16.68 26.65
C THR A 15 -4.96 -15.29 26.58
N LEU A 16 -4.15 -14.24 26.78
CA LEU A 16 -4.58 -12.85 26.67
C LEU A 16 -5.12 -12.54 25.27
N GLY A 17 -4.38 -12.94 24.23
CA GLY A 17 -4.81 -12.78 22.84
C GLY A 17 -6.13 -13.51 22.56
N ALA A 18 -6.28 -14.75 23.03
CA ALA A 18 -7.50 -15.53 22.86
C ALA A 18 -8.72 -14.90 23.57
N ILE A 19 -8.53 -14.37 24.79
CA ILE A 19 -9.59 -13.68 25.53
C ILE A 19 -10.02 -12.41 24.79
N CYS A 20 -9.09 -11.53 24.42
CA CYS A 20 -9.42 -10.28 23.73
C CYS A 20 -10.07 -10.54 22.37
N PHE A 21 -9.54 -11.50 21.60
CA PHE A 21 -10.11 -11.89 20.32
C PHE A 21 -11.51 -12.52 20.47
N GLY A 22 -11.69 -13.38 21.46
CA GLY A 22 -12.98 -14.00 21.78
C GLY A 22 -14.02 -12.95 22.19
N TYR A 23 -13.63 -11.97 23.00
CA TYR A 23 -14.50 -10.86 23.41
C TYR A 23 -15.02 -10.07 22.20
N LEU A 24 -14.11 -9.65 21.29
CA LEU A 24 -14.47 -8.96 20.05
C LEU A 24 -15.42 -9.77 19.16
N ALA A 25 -15.24 -11.09 19.09
CA ALA A 25 -16.05 -11.94 18.23
C ALA A 25 -17.44 -12.25 18.81
N LEU A 26 -17.51 -12.50 20.12
CA LEU A 26 -18.69 -13.07 20.78
C LEU A 26 -19.65 -12.02 21.35
N GLN A 27 -19.17 -10.80 21.64
CA GLN A 27 -20.03 -9.77 22.21
C GLN A 27 -21.11 -9.31 21.23
N ASN A 28 -22.33 -9.13 21.74
CA ASN A 28 -23.50 -8.66 21.00
C ASN A 28 -24.23 -7.59 21.82
N GLY A 29 -24.48 -6.41 21.24
CA GLY A 29 -25.33 -5.38 21.82
C GLY A 29 -24.68 -4.42 22.83
N GLU A 30 -23.46 -4.67 23.29
CA GLU A 30 -22.69 -3.77 24.16
C GLU A 30 -21.60 -3.03 23.39
N SER A 31 -21.22 -1.84 23.85
CA SER A 31 -20.08 -1.11 23.29
C SER A 31 -18.77 -1.84 23.58
N VAL A 32 -17.92 -1.93 22.56
CA VAL A 32 -16.67 -2.69 22.62
C VAL A 32 -15.51 -1.72 22.56
N SER A 33 -14.72 -1.64 23.61
CA SER A 33 -13.54 -0.77 23.62
C SER A 33 -12.50 -1.22 22.59
N ALA A 34 -11.87 -0.26 21.92
CA ALA A 34 -10.80 -0.49 20.95
C ALA A 34 -9.57 -1.18 21.57
N ILE A 35 -9.41 -1.17 22.90
CA ILE A 35 -8.32 -1.85 23.63
C ILE A 35 -8.24 -3.32 23.25
N TYR A 36 -9.39 -4.01 23.20
CA TYR A 36 -9.41 -5.44 22.89
C TYR A 36 -8.82 -5.71 21.51
N LEU A 37 -9.07 -4.84 20.54
CA LEU A 37 -8.56 -4.96 19.18
C LEU A 37 -7.04 -4.78 19.15
N VAL A 38 -6.51 -3.76 19.85
CA VAL A 38 -5.07 -3.50 19.96
C VAL A 38 -4.35 -4.68 20.63
N VAL A 39 -4.83 -5.13 21.78
CA VAL A 39 -4.21 -6.21 22.57
C VAL A 39 -4.25 -7.53 21.81
N ALA A 40 -5.39 -7.86 21.18
CA ALA A 40 -5.51 -9.06 20.35
C ALA A 40 -4.50 -9.03 19.18
N ALA A 41 -4.40 -7.90 18.47
CA ALA A 41 -3.47 -7.73 17.35
C ALA A 41 -2.02 -7.93 17.79
N VAL A 42 -1.58 -7.27 18.85
CA VAL A 42 -0.21 -7.40 19.39
C VAL A 42 0.09 -8.85 19.75
N CYS A 43 -0.82 -9.52 20.47
CA CYS A 43 -0.62 -10.93 20.86
C CYS A 43 -0.51 -11.85 19.63
N ILE A 44 -1.40 -11.69 18.65
CA ILE A 44 -1.42 -12.49 17.42
C ILE A 44 -0.14 -12.28 16.60
N TYR A 45 0.33 -11.04 16.44
CA TYR A 45 1.56 -10.74 15.71
C TYR A 45 2.81 -11.27 16.43
N MET A 46 2.87 -11.16 17.77
CA MET A 46 3.96 -11.74 18.55
C MET A 46 4.03 -13.27 18.39
N ILE A 47 2.88 -13.95 18.42
CA ILE A 47 2.78 -15.40 18.21
C ILE A 47 3.16 -15.75 16.76
N GLY A 48 2.61 -15.04 15.78
CA GLY A 48 2.89 -15.19 14.37
C GLY A 48 4.39 -15.10 14.07
N TYR A 49 5.05 -14.03 14.53
CA TYR A 49 6.49 -13.84 14.36
C TYR A 49 7.30 -14.95 15.05
N ARG A 50 6.97 -15.26 16.31
CA ARG A 50 7.77 -16.16 17.15
C ARG A 50 7.70 -17.61 16.72
N PHE A 51 6.52 -18.09 16.34
CA PHE A 51 6.27 -19.50 16.06
C PHE A 51 6.19 -19.75 14.56
N TYR A 52 5.28 -19.08 13.85
CA TYR A 52 5.06 -19.34 12.43
C TYR A 52 6.19 -18.76 11.56
N GLY A 53 6.58 -17.50 11.75
CA GLY A 53 7.71 -16.87 11.04
C GLY A 53 9.02 -17.65 11.21
N ARG A 54 9.34 -18.09 12.44
CA ARG A 54 10.52 -18.93 12.70
C ARG A 54 10.40 -20.34 12.11
N PHE A 55 9.21 -20.92 12.07
CA PHE A 55 8.97 -22.17 11.36
C PHE A 55 9.26 -22.01 9.86
N VAL A 56 8.72 -20.96 9.22
CA VAL A 56 8.99 -20.67 7.81
C VAL A 56 10.50 -20.45 7.60
N ALA A 57 11.15 -19.64 8.42
CA ALA A 57 12.57 -19.33 8.28
C ALA A 57 13.49 -20.57 8.40
N TYR A 58 13.32 -21.37 9.45
CA TYR A 58 14.31 -22.39 9.81
C TYR A 58 13.91 -23.83 9.46
N LYS A 59 12.64 -24.08 9.12
CA LYS A 59 12.17 -25.41 8.67
C LYS A 59 11.78 -25.44 7.20
N VAL A 60 11.19 -24.36 6.68
CA VAL A 60 10.74 -24.32 5.28
C VAL A 60 11.86 -23.82 4.37
N LEU A 61 12.42 -22.63 4.68
CA LEU A 61 13.42 -21.96 3.85
C LEU A 61 14.87 -22.33 4.20
N GLU A 62 15.12 -22.76 5.44
CA GLU A 62 16.44 -23.12 5.95
C GLU A 62 17.45 -21.97 5.74
N LEU A 63 17.14 -20.81 6.32
CA LEU A 63 18.04 -19.65 6.28
C LEU A 63 19.44 -20.01 6.80
N ASP A 64 20.47 -19.64 6.04
CA ASP A 64 21.86 -19.90 6.37
C ASP A 64 22.61 -18.61 6.69
N LYS A 65 23.03 -18.47 7.94
CA LYS A 65 23.82 -17.32 8.41
C LYS A 65 25.20 -17.22 7.73
N ASN A 66 25.72 -18.32 7.18
CA ASN A 66 27.06 -18.42 6.61
C ASN A 66 27.05 -18.19 5.09
N ARG A 67 25.89 -18.03 4.45
CA ARG A 67 25.79 -17.76 3.02
C ARG A 67 25.93 -16.26 2.74
N ALA A 68 26.86 -15.90 1.86
CA ALA A 68 26.99 -14.54 1.37
C ALA A 68 25.75 -14.14 0.53
N THR A 69 25.16 -13.00 0.88
CA THR A 69 24.03 -12.41 0.15
C THR A 69 24.53 -11.64 -1.08
N PRO A 70 23.67 -11.32 -2.06
CA PRO A 70 24.10 -10.56 -3.22
C PRO A 70 24.56 -9.14 -2.86
N ALA A 71 24.08 -8.57 -1.74
CA ALA A 71 24.59 -7.30 -1.23
C ALA A 71 26.11 -7.33 -0.96
N LEU A 72 26.66 -8.50 -0.57
CA LEU A 72 28.09 -8.69 -0.34
C LEU A 72 28.83 -9.08 -1.63
N VAL A 73 28.26 -10.02 -2.39
CA VAL A 73 28.93 -10.61 -3.58
C VAL A 73 29.03 -9.62 -4.74
N GLU A 74 27.98 -8.82 -4.96
CA GLU A 74 27.86 -7.90 -6.10
C GLU A 74 27.95 -6.44 -5.64
N ASN A 75 28.61 -6.18 -4.49
CA ASN A 75 28.66 -4.86 -3.86
C ASN A 75 29.27 -3.80 -4.80
N ASP A 76 28.43 -2.91 -5.31
CA ASP A 76 28.80 -1.86 -6.25
C ASP A 76 28.81 -0.48 -5.61
N GLY A 77 28.54 -0.39 -4.30
CA GLY A 77 28.47 0.88 -3.59
C GLY A 77 27.30 1.78 -4.01
N ARG A 78 26.35 1.29 -4.82
CA ARG A 78 25.24 2.06 -5.37
C ARG A 78 23.89 1.39 -5.16
N ASP A 79 23.67 0.26 -5.81
CA ASP A 79 22.42 -0.51 -5.76
C ASP A 79 22.57 -1.78 -4.91
N PHE A 80 23.77 -2.35 -4.88
CA PHE A 80 24.15 -3.46 -4.02
C PHE A 80 25.05 -2.94 -2.91
N VAL A 81 24.48 -2.81 -1.71
CA VAL A 81 25.20 -2.26 -0.55
C VAL A 81 24.75 -2.97 0.72
N PRO A 82 25.65 -3.70 1.43
CA PRO A 82 25.32 -4.29 2.72
C PRO A 82 24.84 -3.21 3.67
N THR A 83 23.60 -3.35 4.13
CA THR A 83 22.94 -2.35 4.97
C THR A 83 22.59 -2.97 6.31
N ASN A 84 22.85 -2.22 7.38
CA ASN A 84 22.54 -2.64 8.74
C ASN A 84 21.08 -3.10 8.86
N LYS A 85 20.85 -4.22 9.55
CA LYS A 85 19.52 -4.80 9.76
C LYS A 85 18.43 -3.80 10.17
N ALA A 86 18.70 -2.86 11.08
CA ALA A 86 17.69 -1.91 11.54
C ALA A 86 17.35 -0.86 10.48
N VAL A 87 18.37 -0.38 9.75
CA VAL A 87 18.19 0.54 8.63
C VAL A 87 17.44 -0.14 7.49
N LEU A 88 17.81 -1.39 7.16
CA LEU A 88 17.13 -2.15 6.12
C LEU A 88 15.70 -2.53 6.51
N PHE A 89 15.45 -2.86 7.78
CA PHE A 89 14.10 -3.06 8.30
C PHE A 89 13.26 -1.79 8.08
N GLY A 90 13.77 -0.63 8.47
CA GLY A 90 13.06 0.63 8.24
C GLY A 90 12.90 0.97 6.76
N HIS A 91 13.93 0.75 5.95
CA HIS A 91 13.84 0.93 4.51
C HIS A 91 12.74 0.07 3.89
N HIS A 92 12.75 -1.23 4.19
CA HIS A 92 11.78 -2.16 3.65
C HIS A 92 10.38 -1.84 4.15
N PHE A 93 10.20 -1.66 5.46
CA PHE A 93 8.93 -1.27 6.07
C PHE A 93 8.37 0.01 5.45
N ALA A 94 9.17 1.06 5.34
CA ALA A 94 8.70 2.32 4.76
C ALA A 94 8.34 2.18 3.28
N ALA A 95 9.07 1.36 2.53
CA ALA A 95 8.78 1.07 1.13
C ALA A 95 7.48 0.28 0.95
N ILE A 96 7.15 -0.68 1.83
CA ILE A 96 5.93 -1.49 1.73
C ILE A 96 4.70 -0.82 2.36
N ALA A 97 4.89 -0.06 3.44
CA ALA A 97 3.85 0.69 4.14
C ALA A 97 3.58 2.04 3.47
N GLY A 98 2.93 1.97 2.30
CA GLY A 98 2.39 3.11 1.56
C GLY A 98 0.97 3.50 2.01
N ALA A 99 0.11 3.89 1.05
CA ALA A 99 -1.27 4.31 1.34
C ALA A 99 -2.18 3.14 1.72
N GLY A 100 -2.00 2.01 1.04
CA GLY A 100 -2.91 0.87 1.11
C GLY A 100 -3.26 0.37 2.52
N PRO A 101 -2.32 0.19 3.48
CA PRO A 101 -2.66 -0.26 4.82
C PRO A 101 -3.51 0.75 5.60
N LEU A 102 -3.57 2.02 5.19
CA LEU A 102 -4.48 3.01 5.78
C LEU A 102 -5.83 3.01 5.05
N VAL A 103 -5.79 3.10 3.71
CA VAL A 103 -6.99 3.28 2.90
C VAL A 103 -7.91 2.06 2.93
N GLY A 104 -7.36 0.85 2.73
CA GLY A 104 -8.16 -0.38 2.62
C GLY A 104 -9.04 -0.65 3.84
N PRO A 105 -8.48 -0.72 5.06
CA PRO A 105 -9.25 -0.95 6.28
C PRO A 105 -10.31 0.10 6.53
N ILE A 106 -10.01 1.38 6.25
CA ILE A 106 -10.96 2.47 6.43
C ILE A 106 -12.13 2.34 5.47
N LEU A 107 -11.88 2.11 4.18
CA LEU A 107 -12.97 1.92 3.21
C LEU A 107 -13.81 0.67 3.54
N ALA A 108 -13.18 -0.39 4.04
CA ALA A 108 -13.85 -1.63 4.44
C ALA A 108 -14.66 -1.51 5.74
N ALA A 109 -14.43 -0.47 6.55
CA ALA A 109 -15.17 -0.26 7.79
C ALA A 109 -16.69 -0.10 7.59
N GLN A 110 -17.16 0.25 6.38
CA GLN A 110 -18.60 0.23 6.05
C GLN A 110 -19.27 -1.13 6.31
N MET A 111 -18.51 -2.23 6.20
CA MET A 111 -18.97 -3.61 6.46
C MET A 111 -18.84 -4.01 7.93
N GLY A 112 -18.41 -3.10 8.80
CA GLY A 112 -18.14 -3.35 10.22
C GLY A 112 -16.69 -3.75 10.50
N TYR A 113 -16.31 -3.74 11.78
CA TYR A 113 -14.93 -3.97 12.18
C TYR A 113 -14.51 -5.44 12.13
N LEU A 114 -15.40 -6.40 12.39
CA LEU A 114 -15.04 -7.81 12.53
C LEU A 114 -14.50 -8.45 11.24
N PRO A 115 -15.19 -8.39 10.08
CA PRO A 115 -14.67 -9.04 8.87
C PRO A 115 -13.34 -8.42 8.42
N SER A 116 -13.20 -7.10 8.56
CA SER A 116 -11.97 -6.36 8.28
C SER A 116 -10.83 -6.79 9.22
N MET A 117 -11.09 -6.82 10.53
CA MET A 117 -10.13 -7.27 11.55
C MET A 117 -9.65 -8.70 11.29
N LEU A 118 -10.57 -9.64 11.02
CA LEU A 118 -10.22 -11.04 10.75
C LEU A 118 -9.26 -11.16 9.57
N TRP A 119 -9.54 -10.45 8.48
CA TRP A 119 -8.69 -10.50 7.31
C TRP A 119 -7.33 -9.82 7.52
N ILE A 120 -7.28 -8.68 8.21
CA ILE A 120 -6.00 -8.02 8.54
C ILE A 120 -5.13 -8.95 9.40
N LEU A 121 -5.69 -9.53 10.47
CA LEU A 121 -4.94 -10.38 11.39
C LEU A 121 -4.53 -11.72 10.76
N VAL A 122 -5.48 -12.46 10.20
CA VAL A 122 -5.23 -13.80 9.65
C VAL A 122 -4.48 -13.70 8.32
N GLY A 123 -4.94 -12.83 7.42
CA GLY A 123 -4.29 -12.56 6.14
C GLY A 123 -2.89 -11.99 6.33
N GLY A 124 -2.70 -11.02 7.22
CA GLY A 124 -1.39 -10.43 7.51
C GLY A 124 -0.35 -11.47 7.98
N VAL A 125 -0.73 -12.34 8.91
CA VAL A 125 0.19 -13.34 9.49
C VAL A 125 0.46 -14.53 8.55
N LEU A 126 -0.60 -15.07 7.92
CA LEU A 126 -0.52 -16.32 7.17
C LEU A 126 -0.28 -16.13 5.67
N ALA A 127 -0.71 -15.00 5.10
CA ALA A 127 -0.57 -14.71 3.68
C ALA A 127 0.49 -13.61 3.44
N GLY A 128 0.26 -12.39 3.90
CA GLY A 128 1.14 -11.24 3.61
C GLY A 128 2.56 -11.43 4.10
N ALA A 129 2.76 -11.70 5.39
CA ALA A 129 4.10 -11.82 5.96
C ALA A 129 4.87 -13.02 5.38
N VAL A 130 4.17 -14.10 5.03
CA VAL A 130 4.75 -15.25 4.32
C VAL A 130 5.14 -14.87 2.89
N HIS A 131 4.22 -14.28 2.15
CA HIS A 131 4.41 -13.84 0.77
C HIS A 131 5.66 -12.96 0.65
N ASP A 132 5.73 -11.92 1.47
CA ASP A 132 6.81 -10.93 1.42
C ASP A 132 8.17 -11.54 1.79
N PHE A 133 8.21 -12.29 2.90
CA PHE A 133 9.42 -12.97 3.37
C PHE A 133 9.95 -14.02 2.40
N VAL A 134 9.07 -14.88 1.86
CA VAL A 134 9.49 -15.97 0.97
C VAL A 134 10.00 -15.41 -0.36
N VAL A 135 9.36 -14.36 -0.90
CA VAL A 135 9.83 -13.68 -2.11
C VAL A 135 11.19 -13.02 -1.88
N LEU A 136 11.40 -12.38 -0.73
CA LEU A 136 12.69 -11.79 -0.35
C LEU A 136 13.80 -12.83 -0.37
N PHE A 137 13.60 -13.95 0.34
CA PHE A 137 14.55 -15.05 0.37
C PHE A 137 14.86 -15.61 -1.03
N ILE A 138 13.80 -15.84 -1.82
CA ILE A 138 13.91 -16.37 -3.19
C ILE A 138 14.73 -15.45 -4.09
N SER A 139 14.52 -14.14 -3.98
CA SER A 139 15.24 -13.14 -4.76
C SER A 139 16.68 -12.98 -4.29
N THR A 140 16.96 -13.01 -2.98
CA THR A 140 18.32 -13.02 -2.41
C THR A 140 19.16 -14.15 -3.01
N ARG A 141 18.60 -15.35 -3.16
CA ARG A 141 19.28 -16.52 -3.76
C ARG A 141 19.32 -16.50 -5.30
N ARG A 142 18.85 -15.42 -5.93
CA ARG A 142 18.82 -15.19 -7.38
C ARG A 142 19.42 -13.82 -7.74
N LYS A 143 20.43 -13.38 -6.99
CA LYS A 143 21.13 -12.08 -7.22
C LYS A 143 20.24 -10.84 -7.11
N GLY A 144 19.14 -10.91 -6.35
CA GLY A 144 18.19 -9.81 -6.25
C GLY A 144 17.41 -9.55 -7.54
N ARG A 145 17.15 -10.58 -8.36
CA ARG A 145 16.32 -10.49 -9.57
C ARG A 145 14.89 -10.04 -9.27
N SER A 146 14.28 -9.31 -10.20
CA SER A 146 12.87 -8.90 -10.10
C SER A 146 11.94 -10.09 -10.22
N LEU A 147 10.70 -9.92 -9.73
CA LEU A 147 9.68 -10.97 -9.77
C LEU A 147 9.45 -11.54 -11.18
N GLY A 148 9.30 -10.67 -12.18
CA GLY A 148 9.04 -11.10 -13.57
C GLY A 148 10.18 -11.92 -14.17
N GLU A 149 11.42 -11.53 -13.93
CA GLU A 149 12.58 -12.29 -14.41
C GLU A 149 12.71 -13.63 -13.67
N MET A 150 12.36 -13.70 -12.37
CA MET A 150 12.32 -14.98 -11.64
C MET A 150 11.22 -15.92 -12.17
N ILE A 151 10.03 -15.41 -12.53
CA ILE A 151 9.00 -16.22 -13.20
C ILE A 151 9.54 -16.78 -14.52
N LYS A 152 10.25 -15.96 -15.30
CA LYS A 152 10.88 -16.41 -16.55
C LYS A 152 11.91 -17.51 -16.33
N ASP A 153 12.76 -17.34 -15.33
CA ASP A 153 13.81 -18.29 -15.00
C ASP A 153 13.29 -19.64 -14.52
N GLU A 154 12.21 -19.62 -13.74
CA GLU A 154 11.73 -20.79 -13.00
C GLU A 154 10.54 -21.48 -13.67
N MET A 155 9.75 -20.73 -14.44
CA MET A 155 8.49 -21.16 -15.05
C MET A 155 8.48 -21.12 -16.59
N GLY A 156 9.54 -20.60 -17.21
CA GLY A 156 9.77 -20.69 -18.65
C GLY A 156 9.63 -19.35 -19.38
N LYS A 157 10.24 -19.28 -20.58
CA LYS A 157 10.37 -18.02 -21.33
C LYS A 157 9.04 -17.38 -21.72
N PHE A 158 8.07 -18.18 -22.16
CA PHE A 158 6.76 -17.67 -22.60
C PHE A 158 5.95 -17.11 -21.44
N THR A 159 5.69 -17.92 -20.41
CA THR A 159 4.99 -17.48 -19.19
C THR A 159 5.69 -16.29 -18.55
N GLY A 160 7.02 -16.34 -18.43
CA GLY A 160 7.81 -15.22 -17.92
C GLY A 160 7.72 -13.96 -18.76
N GLY A 161 7.74 -14.07 -20.09
CA GLY A 161 7.59 -12.93 -21.00
C GLY A 161 6.28 -12.18 -20.78
N VAL A 162 5.16 -12.92 -20.75
CA VAL A 162 3.83 -12.35 -20.52
C VAL A 162 3.73 -11.78 -19.10
N ALA A 163 4.21 -12.52 -18.09
CA ALA A 163 4.19 -12.07 -16.71
C ALA A 163 5.02 -10.79 -16.50
N MET A 164 6.21 -10.66 -17.11
CA MET A 164 7.03 -9.44 -17.02
C MET A 164 6.27 -8.21 -17.52
N VAL A 165 5.59 -8.31 -18.67
CA VAL A 165 4.81 -7.19 -19.23
C VAL A 165 3.62 -6.87 -18.34
N ALA A 166 2.89 -7.88 -17.85
CA ALA A 166 1.77 -7.69 -16.93
C ALA A 166 2.22 -7.02 -15.63
N ILE A 167 3.25 -7.56 -14.97
CA ILE A 167 3.80 -7.03 -13.72
C ILE A 167 4.28 -5.58 -13.91
N PHE A 168 4.93 -5.26 -15.04
CA PHE A 168 5.32 -3.88 -15.36
C PHE A 168 4.13 -2.94 -15.51
N GLY A 169 3.09 -3.34 -16.25
CA GLY A 169 1.87 -2.55 -16.37
C GLY A 169 1.19 -2.30 -15.02
N ILE A 170 1.10 -3.34 -14.18
CA ILE A 170 0.56 -3.23 -12.81
C ILE A 170 1.40 -2.24 -11.98
N MET A 171 2.73 -2.31 -12.08
CA MET A 171 3.64 -1.43 -11.36
C MET A 171 3.44 0.04 -11.72
N LEU A 172 3.29 0.37 -13.01
CA LEU A 172 3.03 1.74 -13.46
C LEU A 172 1.73 2.31 -12.86
N ILE A 173 0.67 1.50 -12.84
CA ILE A 173 -0.63 1.88 -12.26
C ILE A 173 -0.47 2.13 -10.76
N ILE A 174 0.20 1.23 -10.03
CA ILE A 174 0.37 1.35 -8.57
C ILE A 174 1.16 2.61 -8.22
N ILE A 175 2.32 2.84 -8.83
CA ILE A 175 3.16 4.02 -8.52
C ILE A 175 2.40 5.30 -8.83
N ALA A 176 1.73 5.38 -9.98
CA ALA A 176 0.99 6.56 -10.35
C ALA A 176 -0.12 6.85 -9.33
N ILE A 177 -0.86 5.82 -8.88
CA ILE A 177 -1.95 5.97 -7.91
C ILE A 177 -1.40 6.49 -6.58
N LEU A 178 -0.31 5.91 -6.10
CA LEU A 178 0.33 6.36 -4.85
C LEU A 178 0.83 7.80 -4.99
N ALA A 179 1.50 8.14 -6.08
CA ALA A 179 1.99 9.49 -6.32
C ALA A 179 0.86 10.53 -6.37
N MET A 180 -0.31 10.18 -6.92
CA MET A 180 -1.47 11.05 -6.95
C MET A 180 -2.03 11.36 -5.56
N VAL A 181 -2.01 10.40 -4.64
CA VAL A 181 -2.44 10.65 -3.26
C VAL A 181 -1.49 11.66 -2.59
N VAL A 182 -0.18 11.53 -2.81
CA VAL A 182 0.81 12.52 -2.33
C VAL A 182 0.56 13.89 -2.94
N VAL A 183 0.34 13.97 -4.26
CA VAL A 183 0.04 15.24 -4.94
C VAL A 183 -1.20 15.90 -4.34
N LYS A 184 -2.27 15.14 -4.09
CA LYS A 184 -3.48 15.69 -3.44
C LYS A 184 -3.25 16.15 -2.01
N ALA A 185 -2.44 15.44 -1.24
CA ALA A 185 -2.19 15.76 0.16
C ALA A 185 -1.31 17.01 0.32
N LEU A 186 -0.45 17.30 -0.66
CA LEU A 186 0.51 18.40 -0.60
C LEU A 186 0.17 19.59 -1.49
N ALA A 187 -0.70 19.41 -2.49
CA ALA A 187 -1.21 20.53 -3.27
C ALA A 187 -1.84 21.55 -2.33
N GLU A 188 -1.48 22.81 -2.50
CA GLU A 188 -1.97 23.93 -1.69
C GLU A 188 -1.61 23.83 -0.18
N SER A 189 -0.68 22.96 0.22
CA SER A 189 -0.23 22.79 1.61
C SER A 189 1.24 23.20 1.79
N PRO A 190 1.54 24.48 2.07
CA PRO A 190 2.92 24.95 2.23
C PRO A 190 3.63 24.30 3.42
N TRP A 191 2.91 24.05 4.52
CA TRP A 191 3.44 23.33 5.67
C TRP A 191 3.92 21.93 5.24
N GLY A 192 3.06 21.17 4.57
CA GLY A 192 3.38 19.82 4.18
C GLY A 192 4.51 19.70 3.18
N LEU A 193 4.48 20.55 2.14
CA LEU A 193 5.52 20.55 1.13
C LEU A 193 6.89 20.89 1.75
N PHE A 194 6.96 21.90 2.62
CA PHE A 194 8.20 22.28 3.31
C PHE A 194 8.73 21.12 4.17
N THR A 195 7.89 20.55 5.04
CA THR A 195 8.30 19.48 5.95
C THR A 195 8.81 18.26 5.18
N ILE A 196 8.14 17.87 4.10
CA ILE A 196 8.58 16.75 3.26
C ILE A 196 9.85 17.10 2.49
N ALA A 197 9.97 18.31 1.95
CA ALA A 197 11.19 18.74 1.25
C ALA A 197 12.41 18.67 2.17
N MET A 198 12.27 19.07 3.44
CA MET A 198 13.33 19.00 4.45
C MET A 198 13.79 17.57 4.77
N THR A 199 12.98 16.55 4.52
CA THR A 199 13.42 15.15 4.72
C THR A 199 14.57 14.75 3.78
N ILE A 200 14.70 15.42 2.63
CA ILE A 200 15.76 15.15 1.64
C ILE A 200 17.15 15.52 2.18
N PRO A 201 17.43 16.79 2.59
CA PRO A 201 18.73 17.13 3.15
C PRO A 201 19.02 16.40 4.46
N ILE A 202 18.00 16.14 5.30
CA ILE A 202 18.18 15.35 6.53
C ILE A 202 18.63 13.92 6.19
N ALA A 203 17.98 13.27 5.23
CA ALA A 203 18.35 11.92 4.80
C ALA A 203 19.75 11.86 4.19
N ILE A 204 20.11 12.83 3.35
CA ILE A 204 21.47 12.95 2.78
C ILE A 204 22.50 13.08 3.90
N PHE A 205 22.25 13.95 4.88
CA PHE A 205 23.11 14.10 6.04
C PHE A 205 23.24 12.77 6.81
N MET A 206 22.13 12.10 7.11
CA MET A 206 22.15 10.79 7.78
C MET A 206 22.93 9.73 6.99
N GLY A 207 22.77 9.68 5.67
CA GLY A 207 23.50 8.77 4.78
C GLY A 207 25.01 9.01 4.82
N ILE A 208 25.45 10.27 4.68
CA ILE A 208 26.85 10.67 4.81
C ILE A 208 27.39 10.37 6.21
N TYR A 209 26.59 10.65 7.25
CA TYR A 209 26.97 10.45 8.65
C TYR A 209 27.25 8.97 8.94
N MET A 210 26.33 8.09 8.54
CA MET A 210 26.44 6.64 8.75
C MET A 210 27.49 5.98 7.85
N ARG A 211 27.86 6.60 6.72
CA ARG A 211 28.83 6.05 5.77
C ARG A 211 30.26 6.53 6.01
N PHE A 212 30.46 7.82 6.29
CA PHE A 212 31.78 8.46 6.32
C PHE A 212 32.15 9.10 7.66
N ILE A 213 31.22 9.77 8.35
CA ILE A 213 31.56 10.53 9.57
C ILE A 213 31.71 9.59 10.77
N ARG A 214 30.71 8.75 11.03
CA ARG A 214 30.72 7.73 12.10
C ARG A 214 30.14 6.41 11.58
N PRO A 215 30.94 5.64 10.83
CA PRO A 215 30.53 4.35 10.29
C PRO A 215 29.93 3.43 11.36
N GLY A 216 28.75 2.89 11.08
CA GLY A 216 28.06 1.93 11.97
C GLY A 216 27.33 2.54 13.18
N ARG A 217 27.45 3.85 13.46
CA ARG A 217 26.74 4.53 14.57
C ARG A 217 25.30 4.92 14.19
N VAL A 218 24.49 3.93 13.83
CA VAL A 218 23.09 4.12 13.37
C VAL A 218 22.24 4.84 14.42
N GLY A 219 22.42 4.56 15.71
CA GLY A 219 21.63 5.18 16.78
C GLY A 219 21.84 6.69 16.90
N GLU A 220 23.06 7.19 16.68
CA GLU A 220 23.36 8.63 16.73
C GLU A 220 22.68 9.36 15.56
N ALA A 221 22.82 8.82 14.34
CA ALA A 221 22.14 9.35 13.16
C ALA A 221 20.62 9.35 13.30
N SER A 222 20.07 8.33 13.97
CA SER A 222 18.63 8.21 14.26
C SER A 222 18.12 9.33 15.13
N ILE A 223 18.81 9.62 16.25
CA ILE A 223 18.41 10.68 17.18
C ILE A 223 18.51 12.05 16.48
N ILE A 224 19.62 12.31 15.77
CA ILE A 224 19.80 13.57 15.05
C ILE A 224 18.72 13.74 13.98
N GLY A 225 18.47 12.71 13.17
CA GLY A 225 17.43 12.72 12.15
C GLY A 225 16.05 13.00 12.74
N PHE A 226 15.69 12.34 13.84
CA PHE A 226 14.43 12.56 14.54
C PHE A 226 14.29 14.01 15.03
N VAL A 227 15.31 14.56 15.70
CA VAL A 227 15.29 15.95 16.17
C VAL A 227 15.13 16.93 15.00
N LEU A 228 15.90 16.75 13.93
CA LEU A 228 15.80 17.62 12.74
C LEU A 228 14.43 17.53 12.07
N LEU A 229 13.80 16.36 12.10
CA LEU A 229 12.47 16.16 11.55
C LEU A 229 11.37 16.84 12.37
N ILE A 230 11.45 16.77 13.71
CA ILE A 230 10.55 17.51 14.60
C ILE A 230 10.72 19.03 14.38
N LEU A 231 11.96 19.51 14.24
CA LEU A 231 12.23 20.90 13.89
C LEU A 231 11.65 21.27 12.52
N ALA A 232 11.76 20.39 11.51
CA ALA A 232 11.17 20.62 10.19
C ALA A 232 9.64 20.68 10.20
N ILE A 233 8.98 19.92 11.09
CA ILE A 233 7.53 20.01 11.31
C ILE A 233 7.18 21.34 11.95
N HIS A 234 7.90 21.73 13.02
CA HIS A 234 7.67 22.99 13.72
C HIS A 234 7.89 24.22 12.82
N TYR A 235 9.01 24.28 12.10
CA TYR A 235 9.27 25.37 11.16
C TYR A 235 8.35 25.35 9.94
N GLY A 236 7.78 24.20 9.59
CA GLY A 236 6.76 24.11 8.54
C GLY A 236 5.51 24.93 8.86
N SER A 237 5.06 24.97 10.12
CA SER A 237 3.93 25.82 10.50
C SER A 237 4.28 27.31 10.45
N VAL A 238 5.53 27.66 10.80
CA VAL A 238 6.04 29.04 10.70
C VAL A 238 6.10 29.49 9.23
N ILE A 239 6.58 28.63 8.34
CA ILE A 239 6.64 28.87 6.89
C ILE A 239 5.24 29.03 6.30
N ALA A 240 4.27 28.24 6.75
CA ALA A 240 2.89 28.34 6.31
C ALA A 240 2.19 29.63 6.78
N ALA A 241 2.60 30.17 7.93
CA ALA A 241 2.06 31.43 8.46
C ALA A 241 2.70 32.67 7.80
N ASP A 242 3.90 32.56 7.24
CA ASP A 242 4.60 33.67 6.58
C ASP A 242 4.06 33.89 5.14
N PRO A 243 3.53 35.08 4.79
CA PRO A 243 2.92 35.33 3.48
C PRO A 243 3.86 35.17 2.28
N TYR A 244 5.16 35.42 2.47
CA TYR A 244 6.15 35.30 1.39
C TYR A 244 6.53 33.84 1.18
N TRP A 245 6.90 33.13 2.24
CA TRP A 245 7.33 31.73 2.15
C TRP A 245 6.16 30.78 1.85
N ALA A 246 4.98 31.03 2.38
CA ALA A 246 3.78 30.25 2.07
C ALA A 246 3.52 30.24 0.56
N LYS A 247 3.65 31.38 -0.13
CA LYS A 247 3.46 31.46 -1.59
C LYS A 247 4.45 30.60 -2.37
N ILE A 248 5.69 30.45 -1.89
CA ILE A 248 6.72 29.62 -2.56
C ILE A 248 6.40 28.13 -2.40
N PHE A 249 5.92 27.72 -1.23
CA PHE A 249 5.61 26.32 -0.93
C PHE A 249 4.15 25.92 -1.27
N THR A 250 3.31 26.86 -1.70
CA THR A 250 1.95 26.57 -2.18
C THR A 250 2.01 26.25 -3.66
N LEU A 251 2.08 24.96 -4.00
CA LEU A 251 2.08 24.48 -5.38
C LEU A 251 0.74 23.87 -5.77
N GLU A 252 0.28 24.18 -6.98
CA GLU A 252 -0.87 23.52 -7.59
C GLU A 252 -0.55 22.08 -7.97
N ALA A 253 -1.57 21.22 -8.03
CA ALA A 253 -1.43 19.79 -8.30
C ALA A 253 -0.64 19.46 -9.60
N PRO A 254 -0.82 20.13 -10.76
CA PRO A 254 -0.05 19.83 -11.97
C PRO A 254 1.44 20.14 -11.84
N THR A 255 1.78 21.28 -11.20
CA THR A 255 3.16 21.67 -10.94
C THR A 255 3.82 20.67 -9.99
N LEU A 256 3.13 20.29 -8.92
CA LEU A 256 3.62 19.33 -7.97
C LEU A 256 3.81 17.94 -8.59
N ALA A 257 2.94 17.54 -9.53
CA ALA A 257 3.10 16.30 -10.28
C ALA A 257 4.42 16.28 -11.08
N ILE A 258 4.78 17.39 -11.75
CA ILE A 258 6.05 17.51 -12.47
C ILE A 258 7.25 17.45 -11.50
N VAL A 259 7.15 18.14 -10.36
CA VAL A 259 8.17 18.08 -9.30
C VAL A 259 8.35 16.64 -8.79
N MET A 260 7.26 15.91 -8.60
CA MET A 260 7.27 14.51 -8.17
C MET A 260 7.96 13.60 -9.19
N MET A 261 7.70 13.81 -10.49
CA MET A 261 8.37 13.07 -11.56
C MET A 261 9.88 13.34 -11.57
N ALA A 262 10.29 14.61 -11.48
CA ALA A 262 11.70 14.98 -11.42
C ALA A 262 12.38 14.41 -10.18
N TYR A 263 11.71 14.48 -9.03
CA TYR A 263 12.19 13.90 -7.78
C TYR A 263 12.36 12.38 -7.86
N GLY A 264 11.33 11.65 -8.29
CA GLY A 264 11.37 10.19 -8.43
C GLY A 264 12.45 9.72 -9.41
N PHE A 265 12.70 10.49 -10.48
CA PHE A 265 13.83 10.24 -11.38
C PHE A 265 15.17 10.34 -10.64
N ILE A 266 15.41 11.44 -9.94
CA ILE A 266 16.67 11.68 -9.21
C ILE A 266 16.86 10.63 -8.10
N ALA A 267 15.83 10.37 -7.29
CA ALA A 267 15.89 9.46 -6.16
C ALA A 267 16.16 7.99 -6.59
N SER A 268 15.60 7.57 -7.73
CA SER A 268 15.83 6.24 -8.30
C SER A 268 17.28 6.07 -8.79
N VAL A 269 17.90 7.12 -9.33
CA VAL A 269 19.26 7.08 -9.89
C VAL A 269 20.35 7.16 -8.82
N LEU A 270 20.14 7.95 -7.77
CA LEU A 270 21.11 8.15 -6.70
C LEU A 270 21.41 6.86 -5.92
N PRO A 271 22.63 6.67 -5.39
CA PRO A 271 22.97 5.52 -4.54
C PRO A 271 21.98 5.31 -3.40
N VAL A 272 21.61 4.06 -3.14
CA VAL A 272 20.55 3.73 -2.19
C VAL A 272 20.86 4.20 -0.77
N TRP A 273 22.13 4.09 -0.35
CA TRP A 273 22.61 4.53 0.97
C TRP A 273 22.67 6.06 1.10
N PHE A 274 22.65 6.81 0.00
CA PHE A 274 22.83 8.26 0.01
C PHE A 274 21.52 8.99 0.31
N LEU A 275 20.40 8.54 -0.25
CA LEU A 275 19.10 9.19 -0.08
C LEU A 275 18.02 8.21 0.39
N LEU A 276 17.78 7.17 -0.39
CA LEU A 276 16.59 6.32 -0.25
C LEU A 276 16.56 5.58 1.10
N ALA A 277 17.58 4.79 1.43
CA ALA A 277 17.62 4.02 2.67
C ALA A 277 17.64 4.91 3.94
N PRO A 278 18.44 5.99 4.03
CA PRO A 278 18.39 6.90 5.18
C PRO A 278 17.04 7.62 5.32
N ARG A 279 16.42 8.03 4.21
CA ARG A 279 15.11 8.71 4.22
C ARG A 279 14.01 7.77 4.68
N ASP A 280 14.00 6.56 4.14
CA ASP A 280 13.02 5.55 4.49
C ASP A 280 13.19 5.13 5.96
N TYR A 281 14.44 5.01 6.42
CA TYR A 281 14.74 4.80 7.84
C TYR A 281 14.29 5.96 8.73
N LEU A 282 14.53 7.21 8.32
CA LEU A 282 14.05 8.40 9.02
C LEU A 282 12.52 8.39 9.14
N SER A 283 11.83 8.13 8.03
CA SER A 283 10.37 8.07 8.03
C SER A 283 9.85 6.97 8.95
N THR A 284 10.53 5.82 9.05
CA THR A 284 10.16 4.69 9.91
C THR A 284 10.02 5.09 11.38
N PHE A 285 10.84 6.01 11.87
CA PHE A 285 10.71 6.51 13.24
C PHE A 285 9.39 7.22 13.46
N LEU A 286 8.99 8.08 12.53
CA LEU A 286 7.65 8.67 12.57
C LEU A 286 6.60 7.58 12.42
N LYS A 287 6.75 6.72 11.41
CA LYS A 287 5.77 5.68 11.06
C LYS A 287 5.42 4.81 12.26
N ILE A 288 6.41 4.10 12.80
CA ILE A 288 6.22 3.18 13.93
C ILE A 288 5.99 3.96 15.22
N GLY A 289 6.66 5.11 15.40
CA GLY A 289 6.51 5.96 16.58
C GLY A 289 5.08 6.42 16.79
N VAL A 290 4.44 7.00 15.76
CA VAL A 290 3.04 7.45 15.83
C VAL A 290 2.09 6.28 16.09
N ILE A 291 2.30 5.13 15.45
CA ILE A 291 1.48 3.93 15.67
C ILE A 291 1.61 3.42 17.11
N VAL A 292 2.82 3.41 17.68
CA VAL A 292 3.04 3.01 19.07
C VAL A 292 2.42 4.02 20.04
N VAL A 293 2.61 5.33 19.80
CA VAL A 293 1.98 6.38 20.60
C VAL A 293 0.46 6.26 20.55
N MET A 294 -0.12 6.01 19.37
CA MET A 294 -1.55 5.80 19.21
C MET A 294 -2.03 4.52 19.88
N ALA A 295 -1.27 3.41 19.82
CA ALA A 295 -1.61 2.18 20.53
C ALA A 295 -1.65 2.40 22.05
N ILE A 296 -0.66 3.11 22.59
CA ILE A 296 -0.63 3.52 24.01
C ILE A 296 -1.82 4.43 24.30
N ALA A 297 -2.09 5.41 23.43
CA ALA A 297 -3.17 6.35 23.59
C ALA A 297 -4.54 5.65 23.66
N ILE A 298 -4.80 4.70 22.78
CA ILE A 298 -6.02 3.88 22.78
C ILE A 298 -6.14 3.07 24.07
N VAL A 299 -5.03 2.53 24.61
CA VAL A 299 -5.03 1.80 25.88
C VAL A 299 -5.37 2.70 27.07
N LEU A 300 -4.98 3.97 27.01
CA LEU A 300 -5.25 4.94 28.09
C LEU A 300 -6.64 5.57 27.98
N VAL A 301 -7.06 5.96 26.78
CA VAL A 301 -8.36 6.58 26.50
C VAL A 301 -9.49 5.56 26.51
N ALA A 302 -9.21 4.34 26.06
CA ALA A 302 -10.17 3.25 25.96
C ALA A 302 -11.42 3.55 25.10
N PRO A 303 -11.31 4.18 23.91
CA PRO A 303 -12.48 4.62 23.14
C PRO A 303 -13.33 3.44 22.68
N ASP A 304 -14.64 3.63 22.65
CA ASP A 304 -15.59 2.63 22.16
C ASP A 304 -15.61 2.57 20.63
N LEU A 305 -15.68 1.35 20.09
CA LEU A 305 -15.95 1.11 18.68
C LEU A 305 -17.43 1.39 18.39
N GLN A 306 -17.70 2.53 17.74
CA GLN A 306 -19.03 2.99 17.35
C GLN A 306 -19.56 2.26 16.12
N MET A 307 -18.67 1.83 15.22
CA MET A 307 -19.06 1.03 14.06
C MET A 307 -19.49 -0.37 14.51
N PRO A 308 -20.60 -0.94 14.00
CA PRO A 308 -21.06 -2.26 14.42
C PRO A 308 -20.04 -3.35 14.07
N LYS A 309 -20.09 -4.44 14.84
CA LYS A 309 -19.27 -5.64 14.63
C LYS A 309 -19.35 -6.15 13.19
N ALA A 310 -20.57 -6.33 12.71
CA ALA A 310 -20.88 -6.70 11.34
C ALA A 310 -22.01 -5.81 10.86
N ASN A 311 -21.79 -5.08 9.78
CA ASN A 311 -22.82 -4.25 9.18
C ASN A 311 -23.50 -5.00 8.04
N THR A 312 -24.44 -5.89 8.38
CA THR A 312 -25.07 -6.81 7.42
C THR A 312 -25.83 -6.08 6.31
N GLN A 313 -26.24 -4.83 6.52
CA GLN A 313 -26.93 -4.01 5.52
C GLN A 313 -26.10 -3.81 4.23
N TYR A 314 -24.77 -3.89 4.31
CA TYR A 314 -23.87 -3.67 3.18
C TYR A 314 -23.08 -4.94 2.76
N PHE A 315 -23.46 -6.11 3.26
CA PHE A 315 -22.80 -7.37 2.90
C PHE A 315 -23.07 -7.80 1.46
N ASP A 316 -24.20 -7.37 0.92
CA ASP A 316 -24.63 -7.58 -0.46
C ASP A 316 -23.87 -6.70 -1.48
N GLY A 317 -23.09 -5.74 -1.00
CA GLY A 317 -22.29 -4.85 -1.82
C GLY A 317 -22.96 -3.54 -2.21
N THR A 318 -24.09 -3.19 -1.59
CA THR A 318 -24.77 -1.91 -1.78
C THR A 318 -24.14 -0.73 -1.01
N GLY A 319 -22.99 -0.96 -0.36
CA GLY A 319 -22.28 0.01 0.46
C GLY A 319 -21.99 1.34 -0.25
N PRO A 320 -22.19 2.50 0.42
CA PRO A 320 -22.07 3.82 -0.19
C PRO A 320 -20.61 4.32 -0.33
N VAL A 321 -19.64 3.66 0.31
CA VAL A 321 -18.21 4.00 0.22
C VAL A 321 -17.57 3.32 -0.98
N PHE A 322 -17.86 2.03 -1.18
CA PHE A 322 -17.51 1.30 -2.39
C PHE A 322 -18.54 0.19 -2.67
N ALA A 323 -18.76 -0.09 -3.95
CA ALA A 323 -19.63 -1.17 -4.40
C ALA A 323 -18.93 -2.53 -4.39
N GLY A 324 -19.66 -3.57 -3.99
CA GLY A 324 -19.22 -4.96 -4.01
C GLY A 324 -19.33 -5.67 -2.66
N GLY A 325 -19.79 -6.92 -2.66
CA GLY A 325 -20.04 -7.69 -1.45
C GLY A 325 -18.78 -8.08 -0.68
N VAL A 326 -18.95 -8.62 0.54
CA VAL A 326 -17.85 -9.05 1.41
C VAL A 326 -16.87 -9.95 0.66
N PHE A 327 -17.39 -10.98 0.00
CA PHE A 327 -16.60 -11.79 -0.93
C PHE A 327 -16.89 -11.39 -2.38
N PRO A 328 -15.89 -11.01 -3.19
CA PRO A 328 -14.46 -10.99 -2.88
C PRO A 328 -13.91 -9.61 -2.45
N PHE A 329 -14.73 -8.55 -2.47
CA PHE A 329 -14.21 -7.18 -2.48
C PHE A 329 -13.63 -6.72 -1.16
N LEU A 330 -14.07 -7.21 0.00
CA LEU A 330 -13.41 -6.87 1.27
C LEU A 330 -11.94 -7.32 1.25
N PHE A 331 -11.67 -8.52 0.75
CA PHE A 331 -10.33 -9.10 0.66
C PHE A 331 -9.45 -8.42 -0.41
N ILE A 332 -10.08 -7.85 -1.44
CA ILE A 332 -9.40 -7.08 -2.48
C ILE A 332 -9.13 -5.64 -2.04
N THR A 333 -10.08 -5.02 -1.34
CA THR A 333 -10.00 -3.63 -0.85
C THR A 333 -8.95 -3.53 0.25
N ILE A 334 -8.96 -4.46 1.21
CA ILE A 334 -7.90 -4.61 2.20
C ILE A 334 -6.79 -5.48 1.60
N ALA A 335 -6.14 -4.98 0.55
CA ALA A 335 -4.94 -5.60 0.00
C ALA A 335 -3.75 -5.33 0.93
N CYS A 336 -3.15 -4.14 0.85
CA CYS A 336 -2.07 -3.78 1.76
C CYS A 336 -2.57 -3.75 3.22
N GLY A 337 -1.73 -4.17 4.17
CA GLY A 337 -2.12 -4.51 5.54
C GLY A 337 -2.49 -6.00 5.76
N ALA A 338 -2.93 -6.72 4.73
CA ALA A 338 -3.17 -8.17 4.78
C ALA A 338 -2.27 -8.94 3.80
N ILE A 339 -2.29 -8.59 2.51
CA ILE A 339 -1.40 -9.11 1.47
C ILE A 339 -1.39 -8.18 0.25
N SER A 340 -0.20 -7.82 -0.23
CA SER A 340 -0.04 -6.89 -1.35
C SER A 340 1.00 -7.40 -2.35
N GLY A 341 0.67 -7.36 -3.64
CA GLY A 341 1.60 -7.72 -4.71
C GLY A 341 2.76 -6.73 -4.83
N PHE A 342 2.53 -5.45 -4.52
CA PHE A 342 3.58 -4.43 -4.47
C PHE A 342 4.73 -4.83 -3.54
N HIS A 343 4.42 -5.51 -2.42
CA HIS A 343 5.45 -5.99 -1.49
C HIS A 343 6.40 -6.98 -2.16
N ALA A 344 5.89 -7.88 -3.01
CA ALA A 344 6.76 -8.78 -3.78
C ALA A 344 7.68 -8.03 -4.76
N LEU A 345 7.30 -6.83 -5.22
CA LEU A 345 8.16 -6.00 -6.07
C LEU A 345 9.23 -5.23 -5.30
N ILE A 346 9.05 -5.05 -3.99
CA ILE A 346 10.06 -4.47 -3.10
C ILE A 346 10.95 -5.59 -2.51
N SER A 347 10.36 -6.73 -2.17
CA SER A 347 11.06 -7.93 -1.73
C SER A 347 11.83 -8.63 -2.84
N SER A 348 11.49 -8.37 -4.10
CA SER A 348 12.34 -8.70 -5.25
C SER A 348 12.96 -7.43 -5.82
N GLY A 349 14.11 -7.51 -6.48
CA GLY A 349 14.67 -6.35 -7.20
C GLY A 349 15.33 -5.25 -6.36
N THR A 350 14.84 -4.90 -5.16
CA THR A 350 15.40 -3.80 -4.33
C THR A 350 16.00 -4.31 -3.02
N THR A 351 15.19 -4.62 -2.02
CA THR A 351 15.57 -5.12 -0.69
C THR A 351 16.64 -6.22 -0.67
N PRO A 352 16.57 -7.27 -1.51
CA PRO A 352 17.57 -8.35 -1.50
C PRO A 352 18.99 -7.86 -1.83
N LYS A 353 19.14 -6.73 -2.54
CA LYS A 353 20.42 -6.11 -2.89
C LYS A 353 21.08 -5.38 -1.71
N MET A 354 20.36 -5.17 -0.61
CA MET A 354 20.86 -4.51 0.60
C MET A 354 21.01 -5.44 1.81
N LEU A 355 20.46 -6.65 1.72
CA LEU A 355 20.42 -7.60 2.83
C LEU A 355 21.83 -8.09 3.19
N GLU A 356 22.37 -7.65 4.34
CA GLU A 356 23.74 -8.00 4.77
C GLU A 356 23.91 -9.48 5.19
N ASN A 357 22.85 -10.13 5.68
CA ASN A 357 22.86 -11.53 6.09
C ASN A 357 21.51 -12.19 5.77
N GLU A 358 21.52 -13.43 5.26
CA GLU A 358 20.30 -14.14 4.88
C GLU A 358 19.32 -14.29 6.06
N THR A 359 19.81 -14.45 7.29
CA THR A 359 18.94 -14.55 8.47
C THR A 359 18.19 -13.26 8.81
N HIS A 360 18.63 -12.11 8.30
CA HIS A 360 17.93 -10.84 8.48
C HIS A 360 16.61 -10.80 7.70
N ALA A 361 16.42 -11.66 6.69
CA ALA A 361 15.20 -11.71 5.90
C ALA A 361 13.94 -11.97 6.75
N LEU A 362 14.04 -12.70 7.87
CA LEU A 362 12.91 -12.89 8.78
C LEU A 362 12.47 -11.57 9.42
N ALA A 363 13.41 -10.75 9.89
CA ALA A 363 13.08 -9.46 10.48
C ALA A 363 12.60 -8.48 9.39
N VAL A 364 13.34 -8.39 8.29
CA VAL A 364 13.11 -7.42 7.21
C VAL A 364 11.83 -7.71 6.44
N GLY A 365 11.58 -8.94 5.99
CA GLY A 365 10.35 -9.28 5.26
C GLY A 365 9.18 -9.54 6.21
N TYR A 366 9.23 -10.66 6.95
CA TYR A 366 8.11 -11.09 7.80
C TYR A 366 7.78 -10.06 8.89
N GLY A 367 8.79 -9.51 9.56
CA GLY A 367 8.61 -8.54 10.63
C GLY A 367 8.05 -7.20 10.17
N SER A 368 8.54 -6.66 9.04
CA SER A 368 8.02 -5.39 8.49
C SER A 368 6.57 -5.51 8.06
N MET A 369 6.20 -6.65 7.43
CA MET A 369 4.82 -6.88 7.03
C MET A 369 3.87 -6.98 8.24
N LEU A 370 4.30 -7.59 9.36
CA LEU A 370 3.51 -7.54 10.60
C LEU A 370 3.37 -6.11 11.15
N ALA A 371 4.41 -5.29 11.06
CA ALA A 371 4.33 -3.89 11.45
C ALA A 371 3.35 -3.10 10.56
N GLU A 372 3.33 -3.37 9.25
CA GLU A 372 2.33 -2.80 8.34
C GLU A 372 0.91 -3.29 8.68
N SER A 373 0.75 -4.56 9.01
CA SER A 373 -0.53 -5.10 9.47
C SER A 373 -1.01 -4.44 10.77
N ALA A 374 -0.09 -4.04 11.66
CA ALA A 374 -0.43 -3.23 12.83
C ALA A 374 -0.89 -1.82 12.46
N VAL A 375 -0.29 -1.18 11.45
CA VAL A 375 -0.78 0.09 10.88
C VAL A 375 -2.22 -0.06 10.39
N ALA A 376 -2.53 -1.17 9.71
CA ALA A 376 -3.87 -1.44 9.21
C ALA A 376 -4.92 -1.64 10.31
N ILE A 377 -4.55 -2.28 11.42
CA ILE A 377 -5.41 -2.37 12.61
C ILE A 377 -5.69 -0.99 13.18
N MET A 378 -4.69 -0.11 13.26
CA MET A 378 -4.92 1.25 13.75
C MET A 378 -5.80 2.07 12.82
N ALA A 379 -5.64 1.94 11.52
CA ALA A 379 -6.50 2.58 10.54
C ALA A 379 -7.96 2.12 10.68
N LEU A 380 -8.17 0.82 10.91
CA LEU A 380 -9.50 0.28 11.20
C LEU A 380 -10.07 0.86 12.50
N ILE A 381 -9.28 0.94 13.58
CA ILE A 381 -9.72 1.57 14.84
C ILE A 381 -10.13 3.02 14.59
N CYS A 382 -9.29 3.81 13.92
CA CYS A 382 -9.61 5.21 13.61
C CYS A 382 -10.95 5.33 12.88
N ALA A 383 -11.24 4.48 11.89
CA ALA A 383 -12.54 4.50 11.22
C ALA A 383 -13.70 4.06 12.13
N CYS A 384 -13.46 3.09 13.03
CA CYS A 384 -14.50 2.48 13.83
C CYS A 384 -14.83 3.20 15.13
N ILE A 385 -13.97 4.11 15.61
CA ILE A 385 -14.30 5.01 16.74
C ILE A 385 -15.13 6.22 16.31
N LEU A 386 -15.12 6.57 15.02
CA LEU A 386 -15.96 7.65 14.50
C LEU A 386 -17.44 7.24 14.59
N HIS A 387 -18.29 8.23 14.87
CA HIS A 387 -19.73 8.05 14.68
C HIS A 387 -19.99 7.60 13.23
N PRO A 388 -20.79 6.53 12.99
CA PRO A 388 -20.99 5.99 11.64
C PRO A 388 -21.46 7.03 10.62
N GLY A 389 -22.32 7.97 11.05
CA GLY A 389 -22.78 9.06 10.20
C GLY A 389 -21.65 9.99 9.73
N LEU A 390 -20.68 10.31 10.61
CA LEU A 390 -19.48 11.08 10.23
C LEU A 390 -18.60 10.29 9.27
N TYR A 391 -18.41 9.00 9.55
CA TYR A 391 -17.65 8.11 8.67
C TYR A 391 -18.22 8.11 7.24
N PHE A 392 -19.55 8.01 7.08
CA PHE A 392 -20.17 8.07 5.76
C PHE A 392 -20.11 9.46 5.13
N ALA A 393 -20.23 10.54 5.91
CA ALA A 393 -20.10 11.91 5.39
C ALA A 393 -18.72 12.17 4.77
N ILE A 394 -17.67 11.58 5.36
CA ILE A 394 -16.29 11.71 4.88
C ILE A 394 -16.03 10.81 3.66
N ASN A 395 -16.47 9.55 3.72
CA ASN A 395 -16.02 8.50 2.78
C ASN A 395 -16.98 8.23 1.61
N SER A 396 -18.19 8.77 1.61
CA SER A 396 -19.13 8.64 0.50
C SER A 396 -18.95 9.76 -0.54
N SER A 397 -19.14 9.41 -1.82
CA SER A 397 -18.96 10.36 -2.92
C SER A 397 -20.00 11.48 -2.90
N SER A 398 -19.62 12.69 -3.32
CA SER A 398 -20.53 13.84 -3.37
C SER A 398 -21.67 13.68 -4.38
N ALA A 399 -21.51 12.77 -5.35
CA ALA A 399 -22.58 12.37 -6.25
C ALA A 399 -23.71 11.61 -5.54
N LEU A 400 -23.42 10.96 -4.41
CA LEU A 400 -24.37 10.16 -3.64
C LEU A 400 -25.01 10.97 -2.49
N ILE A 401 -24.20 11.75 -1.77
CA ILE A 401 -24.65 12.47 -0.56
C ILE A 401 -24.92 13.96 -0.79
N GLY A 402 -24.54 14.50 -1.94
CA GLY A 402 -24.54 15.94 -2.19
C GLY A 402 -23.30 16.66 -1.65
N THR A 403 -23.31 17.99 -1.72
CA THR A 403 -22.22 18.86 -1.24
C THR A 403 -22.64 19.76 -0.09
N ASP A 404 -23.94 19.84 0.18
CA ASP A 404 -24.52 20.68 1.23
C ASP A 404 -24.65 19.87 2.53
N VAL A 405 -24.23 20.46 3.66
CA VAL A 405 -24.16 19.76 4.95
C VAL A 405 -25.54 19.29 5.42
N VAL A 406 -26.60 20.06 5.17
CA VAL A 406 -27.97 19.70 5.57
C VAL A 406 -28.47 18.52 4.76
N ASN A 407 -28.30 18.56 3.44
CA ASN A 407 -28.67 17.45 2.57
C ASN A 407 -27.87 16.17 2.88
N VAL A 408 -26.56 16.30 3.14
CA VAL A 408 -25.72 15.18 3.54
C VAL A 408 -26.23 14.54 4.83
N ALA A 409 -26.51 15.34 5.86
CA ALA A 409 -27.01 14.85 7.14
C ALA A 409 -28.36 14.11 6.97
N GLN A 410 -29.27 14.66 6.16
CA GLN A 410 -30.55 14.04 5.85
C GLN A 410 -30.40 12.72 5.09
N THR A 411 -29.54 12.70 4.07
CA THR A 411 -29.28 11.51 3.24
C THR A 411 -28.69 10.38 4.07
N ILE A 412 -27.68 10.67 4.90
CA ILE A 412 -27.03 9.66 5.75
C ILE A 412 -27.98 9.17 6.85
N SER A 413 -28.77 10.09 7.43
CA SER A 413 -29.81 9.70 8.40
C SER A 413 -30.86 8.79 7.79
N SER A 414 -31.17 8.93 6.50
CA SER A 414 -32.08 8.01 5.77
C SER A 414 -31.53 6.59 5.63
N TRP A 415 -30.21 6.41 5.78
CA TRP A 415 -29.55 5.09 5.80
C TRP A 415 -29.55 4.45 7.19
N GLY A 416 -30.15 5.10 8.19
CA GLY A 416 -30.20 4.61 9.57
C GLY A 416 -29.02 5.05 10.45
N PHE A 417 -28.22 6.03 10.00
CA PHE A 417 -27.13 6.62 10.79
C PHE A 417 -27.46 8.07 11.15
N SER A 418 -28.02 8.28 12.35
CA SER A 418 -28.43 9.62 12.81
C SER A 418 -27.25 10.57 12.95
N ILE A 419 -27.22 11.64 12.16
CA ILE A 419 -26.17 12.67 12.21
C ILE A 419 -26.81 14.04 11.97
N THR A 420 -26.39 15.07 12.71
CA THR A 420 -26.88 16.43 12.50
C THR A 420 -25.89 17.30 11.71
N PRO A 421 -26.37 18.35 11.04
CA PRO A 421 -25.50 19.31 10.37
C PRO A 421 -24.50 19.99 11.32
N GLU A 422 -24.92 20.23 12.56
CA GLU A 422 -24.10 20.84 13.61
C GLU A 422 -22.94 19.92 13.98
N GLU A 423 -23.16 18.62 14.17
CA GLU A 423 -22.08 17.66 14.48
C GLU A 423 -21.00 17.66 13.39
N ILE A 424 -21.40 17.65 12.12
CA ILE A 424 -20.48 17.73 10.98
C ILE A 424 -19.72 19.06 11.00
N THR A 425 -20.41 20.17 11.22
CA THR A 425 -19.82 21.52 11.17
C THR A 425 -18.86 21.76 12.33
N THR A 426 -19.25 21.35 13.55
CA THR A 426 -18.42 21.45 14.75
C THR A 426 -17.12 20.68 14.59
N LEU A 427 -17.18 19.43 14.13
CA LEU A 427 -15.96 18.66 13.90
C LEU A 427 -15.08 19.31 12.84
N THR A 428 -15.68 19.78 11.74
CA THR A 428 -14.97 20.45 10.63
C THR A 428 -14.22 21.70 11.13
N THR A 429 -14.87 22.50 11.99
CA THR A 429 -14.25 23.70 12.58
C THR A 429 -13.15 23.35 13.58
N ASN A 430 -13.37 22.35 14.44
CA ASN A 430 -12.40 21.94 15.46
C ASN A 430 -11.09 21.42 14.85
N ILE A 431 -11.16 20.74 13.70
CA ILE A 431 -9.96 20.27 12.99
C ILE A 431 -9.33 21.33 12.08
N GLY A 432 -9.91 22.54 12.01
CA GLY A 432 -9.36 23.65 11.21
C GLY A 432 -9.57 23.54 9.70
N GLU A 433 -10.58 22.80 9.25
CA GLU A 433 -10.86 22.57 7.82
C GLU A 433 -12.10 23.33 7.34
N HIS A 434 -12.18 23.57 6.02
CA HIS A 434 -13.37 24.18 5.41
C HIS A 434 -14.49 23.17 5.18
N THR A 435 -14.13 21.90 4.95
CA THR A 435 -15.09 20.80 4.76
C THR A 435 -14.41 19.46 5.02
N ILE A 436 -15.16 18.52 5.58
CA ILE A 436 -14.78 17.10 5.68
C ILE A 436 -15.56 16.21 4.70
N LEU A 437 -16.53 16.79 3.98
CA LEU A 437 -17.45 16.06 3.14
C LEU A 437 -16.76 15.47 1.92
N SER A 438 -17.04 14.19 1.65
CA SER A 438 -16.55 13.46 0.47
C SER A 438 -15.03 13.54 0.25
N ARG A 439 -14.26 13.72 1.34
CA ARG A 439 -12.80 13.58 1.32
C ARG A 439 -12.41 12.10 1.36
N THR A 440 -12.82 11.39 0.30
CA THR A 440 -12.62 9.95 0.12
C THR A 440 -11.14 9.58 0.02
N GLY A 441 -10.82 8.32 0.26
CA GLY A 441 -9.45 7.79 0.19
C GLY A 441 -8.81 7.50 1.54
N GLY A 442 -9.58 7.51 2.63
CA GLY A 442 -9.15 7.00 3.94
C GLY A 442 -8.26 7.92 4.77
N ALA A 443 -7.33 8.67 4.16
CA ALA A 443 -6.42 9.57 4.88
C ALA A 443 -7.13 10.59 5.80
N PRO A 444 -8.20 11.27 5.37
CA PRO A 444 -8.90 12.24 6.22
C PRO A 444 -9.58 11.57 7.42
N THR A 445 -10.16 10.38 7.21
CA THR A 445 -10.75 9.58 8.29
C THR A 445 -9.70 9.13 9.29
N PHE A 446 -8.54 8.69 8.80
CA PHE A 446 -7.41 8.33 9.66
C PHE A 446 -6.97 9.52 10.51
N ALA A 447 -6.77 10.68 9.87
CA ALA A 447 -6.32 11.89 10.54
C ALA A 447 -7.33 12.41 11.57
N ILE A 448 -8.63 12.33 11.27
CA ILE A 448 -9.69 12.66 12.24
C ILE A 448 -9.65 11.67 13.41
N GLY A 449 -9.54 10.36 13.17
CA GLY A 449 -9.44 9.37 14.25
C GLY A 449 -8.22 9.58 15.14
N VAL A 450 -7.06 9.91 14.56
CA VAL A 450 -5.85 10.28 15.31
C VAL A 450 -6.09 11.54 16.14
N ALA A 451 -6.70 12.58 15.55
CA ALA A 451 -6.99 13.81 16.25
C ALA A 451 -7.94 13.57 17.43
N LEU A 452 -9.01 12.78 17.24
CA LEU A 452 -9.98 12.39 18.28
C LEU A 452 -9.29 11.71 19.47
N ILE A 453 -8.41 10.75 19.21
CA ILE A 453 -7.69 10.04 20.28
C ILE A 453 -6.67 10.96 20.97
N LEU A 454 -5.87 11.69 20.19
CA LEU A 454 -4.73 12.45 20.74
C LEU A 454 -5.15 13.74 21.43
N HIS A 455 -6.25 14.39 21.04
CA HIS A 455 -6.71 15.60 21.72
C HIS A 455 -7.19 15.32 23.14
N GLU A 456 -7.74 14.14 23.41
CA GLU A 456 -8.19 13.75 24.75
C GLU A 456 -7.01 13.56 25.71
N LEU A 457 -5.85 13.13 25.19
CA LEU A 457 -4.64 12.98 25.99
C LEU A 457 -3.78 14.23 26.02
N PHE A 458 -3.71 14.95 24.91
CA PHE A 458 -2.74 16.01 24.68
C PHE A 458 -3.43 17.27 24.13
N GLY A 459 -3.75 18.18 25.05
CA GLY A 459 -4.01 19.60 24.76
C GLY A 459 -5.41 19.99 24.32
N GLY A 460 -6.41 19.09 24.45
CA GLY A 460 -7.82 19.44 24.24
C GLY A 460 -8.14 19.86 22.81
N VAL A 461 -9.34 20.44 22.63
CA VAL A 461 -9.89 20.77 21.31
C VAL A 461 -8.99 21.72 20.51
N ASP A 462 -8.27 22.62 21.19
CA ASP A 462 -7.39 23.60 20.55
C ASP A 462 -6.24 22.97 19.76
N LEU A 463 -5.82 21.75 20.10
CA LEU A 463 -4.80 21.01 19.37
C LEU A 463 -5.36 20.03 18.32
N MET A 464 -6.68 19.92 18.15
CA MET A 464 -7.28 19.00 17.17
C MET A 464 -6.81 19.31 15.75
N ALA A 465 -6.79 20.59 15.35
CA ALA A 465 -6.27 21.00 14.04
C ALA A 465 -4.80 20.62 13.85
N PHE A 466 -3.98 20.81 14.89
CA PHE A 466 -2.57 20.40 14.86
C PHE A 466 -2.44 18.89 14.65
N TRP A 467 -3.16 18.07 15.42
CA TRP A 467 -3.08 16.61 15.32
C TRP A 467 -3.63 16.09 13.98
N TYR A 468 -4.71 16.69 13.48
CA TYR A 468 -5.29 16.35 12.19
C TYR A 468 -4.30 16.64 11.05
N HIS A 469 -3.76 17.87 10.96
CA HIS A 469 -2.79 18.22 9.93
C HIS A 469 -1.50 17.42 10.09
N PHE A 470 -1.01 17.20 11.31
CA PHE A 470 0.13 16.31 11.57
C PHE A 470 -0.10 14.90 10.99
N ALA A 471 -1.28 14.32 11.19
CA ALA A 471 -1.61 12.99 10.67
C ALA A 471 -1.72 12.94 9.14
N ILE A 472 -2.24 14.00 8.50
CA ILE A 472 -2.26 14.13 7.03
C ILE A 472 -0.83 14.22 6.47
N LEU A 473 0.03 15.04 7.08
CA LEU A 473 1.43 15.18 6.64
C LEU A 473 2.22 13.90 6.82
N PHE A 474 1.99 13.21 7.93
CA PHE A 474 2.51 11.90 8.23
C PHE A 474 2.11 10.88 7.16
N GLU A 475 0.85 10.87 6.73
CA GLU A 475 0.35 9.96 5.71
C GLU A 475 0.96 10.27 4.32
N ALA A 476 1.09 11.54 3.94
CA ALA A 476 1.77 11.92 2.71
C ALA A 476 3.25 11.46 2.68
N LEU A 477 3.96 11.57 3.81
CA LEU A 477 5.33 11.06 3.94
C LEU A 477 5.38 9.54 3.76
N PHE A 478 4.38 8.79 4.26
CA PHE A 478 4.32 7.34 4.08
C PHE A 478 4.32 6.95 2.63
N ILE A 479 3.44 7.59 1.87
CA ILE A 479 3.17 7.22 0.49
C ILE A 479 4.36 7.58 -0.40
N LEU A 480 4.99 8.72 -0.14
CA LEU A 480 6.13 9.17 -0.92
C LEU A 480 7.31 8.19 -0.89
N THR A 481 7.61 7.60 0.27
CA THR A 481 8.66 6.56 0.37
C THR A 481 8.35 5.31 -0.46
N ALA A 482 7.06 4.94 -0.59
CA ALA A 482 6.65 3.84 -1.45
C ALA A 482 6.80 4.20 -2.95
N VAL A 483 6.53 5.46 -3.33
CA VAL A 483 6.76 5.96 -4.71
C VAL A 483 8.24 5.91 -5.07
N ASP A 484 9.13 6.25 -4.15
CA ASP A 484 10.58 6.22 -4.35
C ASP A 484 11.11 4.80 -4.58
N ALA A 485 10.82 3.91 -3.63
CA ALA A 485 11.20 2.50 -3.73
C ALA A 485 10.56 1.84 -4.96
N GLY A 486 9.31 2.19 -5.25
CA GLY A 486 8.58 1.73 -6.43
C GLY A 486 9.23 2.18 -7.74
N THR A 487 9.61 3.45 -7.86
CA THR A 487 10.28 3.98 -9.06
C THR A 487 11.62 3.28 -9.30
N ARG A 488 12.34 2.93 -8.23
CA ARG A 488 13.59 2.15 -8.31
C ARG A 488 13.35 0.70 -8.73
N ALA A 489 12.34 0.03 -8.16
CA ALA A 489 11.95 -1.32 -8.58
C ALA A 489 11.50 -1.34 -10.06
N CYS A 490 10.72 -0.35 -10.48
CA CYS A 490 10.28 -0.16 -11.86
C CYS A 490 11.46 -0.01 -12.82
N ARG A 491 12.49 0.77 -12.45
CA ARG A 491 13.74 0.88 -13.23
C ARG A 491 14.36 -0.50 -13.48
N PHE A 492 14.51 -1.32 -12.44
CA PHE A 492 15.08 -2.66 -12.59
C PHE A 492 14.23 -3.56 -13.49
N MET A 493 12.90 -3.47 -13.39
CA MET A 493 12.01 -4.22 -14.28
C MET A 493 12.13 -3.79 -15.74
N VAL A 494 12.27 -2.48 -16.01
CA VAL A 494 12.52 -1.99 -17.37
C VAL A 494 13.86 -2.51 -17.89
N GLN A 495 14.91 -2.51 -17.06
CA GLN A 495 16.20 -3.10 -17.45
C GLN A 495 16.08 -4.60 -17.74
N ASP A 496 15.31 -5.36 -16.95
CA ASP A 496 15.08 -6.78 -17.21
C ASP A 496 14.35 -6.99 -18.56
N ILE A 497 13.32 -6.19 -18.85
CA ILE A 497 12.59 -6.25 -20.12
C ILE A 497 13.49 -5.88 -21.30
N LEU A 498 14.21 -4.75 -21.22
CA LEU A 498 15.09 -4.28 -22.28
C LEU A 498 16.30 -5.21 -22.47
N GLY A 499 16.85 -5.78 -21.39
CA GLY A 499 17.94 -6.75 -21.42
C GLY A 499 17.59 -8.04 -22.17
N ASN A 500 16.30 -8.39 -22.22
CA ASN A 500 15.80 -9.51 -23.01
C ASN A 500 15.74 -9.21 -24.52
N VAL A 501 15.67 -7.93 -24.89
CA VAL A 501 15.72 -7.47 -26.29
C VAL A 501 17.17 -7.20 -26.72
N TYR A 502 17.92 -6.46 -25.90
CA TYR A 502 19.31 -6.11 -26.12
C TYR A 502 20.10 -6.15 -24.81
N LYS A 503 20.98 -7.16 -24.69
CA LYS A 503 21.68 -7.53 -23.44
C LYS A 503 22.32 -6.35 -22.68
N PRO A 504 23.02 -5.38 -23.33
CA PRO A 504 23.64 -4.27 -22.61
C PRO A 504 22.67 -3.35 -21.86
N LEU A 505 21.40 -3.31 -22.24
CA LEU A 505 20.37 -2.52 -21.54
C LEU A 505 19.88 -3.17 -20.25
N GLY A 506 20.14 -4.47 -20.08
CA GLY A 506 19.86 -5.21 -18.84
C GLY A 506 20.99 -5.13 -17.81
N ASP A 507 22.12 -4.50 -18.15
CA ASP A 507 23.21 -4.32 -17.19
C ASP A 507 22.89 -3.21 -16.21
N ILE A 508 22.68 -3.60 -14.96
CA ILE A 508 22.41 -2.71 -13.82
C ILE A 508 23.58 -1.80 -13.47
N HIS A 509 24.81 -2.17 -13.83
CA HIS A 509 26.00 -1.34 -13.59
C HIS A 509 26.23 -0.31 -14.70
N ASN A 510 25.55 -0.46 -15.84
CA ASN A 510 25.63 0.47 -16.96
C ASN A 510 24.78 1.73 -16.70
N TYR A 511 25.46 2.87 -16.49
CA TYR A 511 24.81 4.12 -16.09
C TYR A 511 23.84 4.67 -17.15
N PRO A 512 24.21 4.81 -18.44
CA PRO A 512 23.26 5.15 -19.51
C PRO A 512 22.02 4.25 -19.57
N ALA A 513 22.19 2.93 -19.43
CA ALA A 513 21.08 1.99 -19.43
C ALA A 513 20.13 2.22 -18.24
N GLY A 514 20.69 2.44 -17.05
CA GLY A 514 19.92 2.78 -15.85
C GLY A 514 19.18 4.11 -15.97
N LEU A 515 19.79 5.15 -16.57
CA LEU A 515 19.14 6.43 -16.83
C LEU A 515 17.97 6.29 -17.82
N LEU A 516 18.18 5.58 -18.93
CA LEU A 516 17.12 5.31 -19.91
C LEU A 516 15.96 4.55 -19.28
N ALA A 517 16.25 3.50 -18.51
CA ALA A 517 15.25 2.71 -17.82
C ALA A 517 14.45 3.55 -16.80
N THR A 518 15.13 4.47 -16.10
CA THR A 518 14.47 5.42 -15.19
C THR A 518 13.58 6.39 -15.96
N ALA A 519 14.07 6.94 -17.07
CA ALA A 519 13.30 7.85 -17.92
C ALA A 519 12.02 7.21 -18.44
N LEU A 520 12.10 5.97 -18.93
CA LEU A 520 10.94 5.21 -19.40
C LEU A 520 9.97 4.89 -18.26
N SER A 521 10.49 4.53 -17.08
CA SER A 521 9.67 4.28 -15.89
C SER A 521 8.89 5.52 -15.48
N VAL A 522 9.60 6.65 -15.29
CA VAL A 522 9.01 7.94 -14.88
C VAL A 522 8.09 8.52 -15.93
N ALA A 523 8.40 8.36 -17.22
CA ALA A 523 7.48 8.76 -18.29
C ALA A 523 6.19 7.93 -18.24
N GLY A 524 6.29 6.62 -18.00
CA GLY A 524 5.15 5.71 -17.93
C GLY A 524 4.18 6.05 -16.79
N TRP A 525 4.65 6.03 -15.53
CA TRP A 525 3.78 6.31 -14.38
C TRP A 525 3.49 7.82 -14.25
N GLY A 526 4.44 8.67 -14.62
CA GLY A 526 4.31 10.13 -14.57
C GLY A 526 3.29 10.67 -15.56
N TYR A 527 3.10 10.02 -16.72
CA TYR A 527 1.99 10.35 -17.62
C TYR A 527 0.64 10.21 -16.91
N PHE A 528 0.39 9.08 -16.23
CA PHE A 528 -0.86 8.86 -15.50
C PHE A 528 -1.02 9.80 -14.31
N LEU A 529 0.06 10.10 -13.59
CA LEU A 529 0.08 11.11 -12.52
C LEU A 529 -0.32 12.49 -13.07
N TYR A 530 0.36 12.97 -14.11
CA TYR A 530 0.09 14.30 -14.66
C TYR A 530 -1.33 14.42 -15.22
N GLN A 531 -1.82 13.39 -15.92
CA GLN A 531 -3.21 13.35 -16.39
C GLN A 531 -4.22 13.43 -15.24
N GLY A 532 -3.98 12.71 -14.13
CA GLY A 532 -4.83 12.80 -12.95
C GLY A 532 -4.77 14.13 -12.21
N ALA A 533 -3.68 14.89 -12.37
CA ALA A 533 -3.52 16.22 -11.78
C ALA A 533 -4.23 17.31 -12.59
N ILE A 534 -4.26 17.21 -13.93
CA ILE A 534 -4.93 18.19 -14.80
C ILE A 534 -6.42 17.87 -15.04
N ASP A 535 -6.83 16.60 -14.94
CA ASP A 535 -8.20 16.16 -15.12
C ASP A 535 -8.69 15.38 -13.88
N PRO A 536 -9.38 16.06 -12.95
CA PRO A 536 -9.88 15.44 -11.71
C PRO A 536 -10.93 14.34 -11.94
N LYS A 537 -11.49 14.23 -13.15
CA LYS A 537 -12.51 13.24 -13.52
C LYS A 537 -11.99 12.19 -14.52
N GLY A 538 -10.87 12.46 -15.18
CA GLY A 538 -10.18 11.57 -16.12
C GLY A 538 -8.87 10.99 -15.57
N GLY A 539 -8.08 10.39 -16.46
CA GLY A 539 -6.75 9.85 -16.11
C GLY A 539 -6.79 8.75 -15.06
N ILE A 540 -6.05 8.94 -13.96
CA ILE A 540 -5.78 7.91 -12.95
C ILE A 540 -6.99 7.45 -12.12
N TYR A 541 -7.99 8.32 -11.92
CA TYR A 541 -9.18 7.94 -11.14
C TYR A 541 -9.98 6.87 -11.85
N THR A 542 -9.85 6.80 -13.18
CA THR A 542 -10.41 5.69 -13.95
C THR A 542 -9.69 4.38 -13.64
N LEU A 543 -8.39 4.38 -13.30
CA LEU A 543 -7.60 3.19 -13.01
C LEU A 543 -7.73 2.70 -11.55
N TRP A 544 -8.23 3.55 -10.64
CA TRP A 544 -8.40 3.21 -9.22
C TRP A 544 -9.19 1.92 -8.98
N PRO A 545 -10.32 1.64 -9.66
CA PRO A 545 -11.06 0.41 -9.41
C PRO A 545 -10.29 -0.85 -9.87
N LEU A 546 -9.29 -0.73 -10.74
CA LEU A 546 -8.46 -1.85 -11.20
C LEU A 546 -7.29 -2.14 -10.24
N PHE A 547 -6.93 -1.17 -9.38
CA PHE A 547 -5.80 -1.24 -8.45
C PHE A 547 -5.81 -2.49 -7.58
N GLY A 548 -6.88 -2.69 -6.79
CA GLY A 548 -6.95 -3.78 -5.82
C GLY A 548 -6.84 -5.15 -6.47
N VAL A 549 -7.62 -5.38 -7.54
CA VAL A 549 -7.63 -6.66 -8.26
C VAL A 549 -6.27 -6.96 -8.89
N SER A 550 -5.66 -5.97 -9.55
CA SER A 550 -4.36 -6.14 -10.19
C SER A 550 -3.24 -6.38 -9.19
N ASN A 551 -3.25 -5.64 -8.07
CA ASN A 551 -2.27 -5.83 -6.99
C ASN A 551 -2.38 -7.22 -6.35
N GLN A 552 -3.59 -7.76 -6.20
CA GLN A 552 -3.76 -9.11 -5.67
C GLN A 552 -3.42 -10.22 -6.67
N MET A 553 -3.62 -10.00 -7.98
CA MET A 553 -3.15 -10.92 -9.02
C MET A 553 -1.63 -11.05 -8.98
N LEU A 554 -0.95 -9.93 -8.80
CA LEU A 554 0.50 -9.88 -8.61
C LEU A 554 0.96 -10.67 -7.37
N ALA A 555 0.28 -10.51 -6.23
CA ALA A 555 0.55 -11.30 -5.02
C ALA A 555 0.34 -12.81 -5.25
N GLY A 556 -0.74 -13.17 -5.96
CA GLY A 556 -1.02 -14.55 -6.36
C GLY A 556 0.09 -15.13 -7.22
N MET A 557 0.55 -14.41 -8.25
CA MET A 557 1.68 -14.85 -9.09
C MET A 557 2.97 -15.05 -8.28
N ALA A 558 3.25 -14.18 -7.32
CA ALA A 558 4.40 -14.30 -6.44
C ALA A 558 4.33 -15.52 -5.51
N LEU A 559 3.16 -15.81 -4.93
CA LEU A 559 2.94 -17.04 -4.13
C LEU A 559 3.04 -18.32 -4.98
N LEU A 560 2.59 -18.29 -6.24
CA LEU A 560 2.74 -19.41 -7.18
C LEU A 560 4.21 -19.63 -7.57
N LEU A 561 4.97 -18.56 -7.82
CA LEU A 561 6.41 -18.63 -8.02
C LEU A 561 7.10 -19.26 -6.79
N ALA A 562 6.73 -18.80 -5.59
CA ALA A 562 7.27 -19.33 -4.35
C ALA A 562 6.97 -20.84 -4.19
N THR A 563 5.73 -21.24 -4.47
CA THR A 563 5.31 -22.66 -4.47
C THR A 563 6.14 -23.48 -5.45
N THR A 564 6.31 -22.98 -6.67
CA THR A 564 7.10 -23.62 -7.73
C THR A 564 8.54 -23.86 -7.28
N ILE A 565 9.16 -22.84 -6.66
CA ILE A 565 10.53 -22.92 -6.19
C ILE A 565 10.67 -23.89 -5.01
N LEU A 566 9.73 -23.89 -4.06
CA LEU A 566 9.74 -24.84 -2.94
C LEU A 566 9.69 -26.29 -3.44
N VAL A 567 8.87 -26.60 -4.46
CA VAL A 567 8.86 -27.94 -5.08
C VAL A 567 10.23 -28.26 -5.68
N LYS A 568 10.82 -27.32 -6.44
CA LYS A 568 12.12 -27.50 -7.08
C LYS A 568 13.29 -27.62 -6.10
N MET A 569 13.17 -27.06 -4.90
CA MET A 569 14.11 -27.23 -3.79
C MET A 569 13.93 -28.56 -3.03
N GLY A 570 13.01 -29.44 -3.47
CA GLY A 570 12.69 -30.68 -2.77
C GLY A 570 11.89 -30.49 -1.48
N LYS A 571 11.26 -29.32 -1.30
CA LYS A 571 10.46 -28.95 -0.11
C LYS A 571 8.96 -29.08 -0.35
N ALA A 572 8.55 -30.01 -1.21
CA ALA A 572 7.14 -30.21 -1.59
C ALA A 572 6.19 -30.37 -0.39
N ARG A 573 6.63 -30.98 0.72
CA ARG A 573 5.83 -31.13 1.95
C ARG A 573 5.44 -29.82 2.64
N TYR A 574 6.12 -28.71 2.32
CA TYR A 574 5.90 -27.40 2.93
C TYR A 574 5.21 -26.40 2.00
N THR A 575 4.83 -26.82 0.79
CA THR A 575 4.18 -25.94 -0.20
C THR A 575 2.85 -25.37 0.29
N TRP A 576 2.18 -26.01 1.25
CA TRP A 576 0.95 -25.47 1.85
C TRP A 576 1.13 -24.07 2.43
N VAL A 577 2.34 -23.72 2.89
CA VAL A 577 2.68 -22.38 3.43
C VAL A 577 2.43 -21.29 2.40
N THR A 578 2.70 -21.56 1.12
CA THR A 578 2.52 -20.60 0.03
C THR A 578 1.25 -20.88 -0.79
N LEU A 579 0.87 -22.15 -0.94
CA LEU A 579 -0.23 -22.57 -1.79
C LEU A 579 -1.61 -22.30 -1.18
N VAL A 580 -1.80 -22.48 0.13
CA VAL A 580 -3.06 -22.16 0.80
C VAL A 580 -3.42 -20.68 0.64
N PRO A 581 -2.54 -19.71 1.00
CA PRO A 581 -2.83 -18.31 0.74
C PRO A 581 -2.92 -18.00 -0.76
N ALA A 582 -2.15 -18.68 -1.63
CA ALA A 582 -2.27 -18.48 -3.08
C ALA A 582 -3.67 -18.81 -3.58
N VAL A 583 -4.22 -19.96 -3.20
CA VAL A 583 -5.56 -20.40 -3.61
C VAL A 583 -6.61 -19.40 -3.15
N PHE A 584 -6.57 -18.98 -1.88
CA PHE A 584 -7.52 -18.02 -1.35
C PHE A 584 -7.49 -16.69 -2.12
N VAL A 585 -6.29 -16.10 -2.27
CA VAL A 585 -6.12 -14.81 -2.95
C VAL A 585 -6.50 -14.92 -4.42
N LEU A 586 -6.09 -15.97 -5.12
CA LEU A 586 -6.40 -16.17 -6.53
C LEU A 586 -7.89 -16.39 -6.75
N VAL A 587 -8.58 -17.16 -5.90
CA VAL A 587 -10.04 -17.35 -6.01
C VAL A 587 -10.77 -16.02 -5.81
N ALA A 588 -10.46 -15.28 -4.74
CA ALA A 588 -11.07 -13.97 -4.50
C ALA A 588 -10.81 -13.01 -5.67
N THR A 589 -9.57 -12.96 -6.14
CA THR A 589 -9.14 -11.97 -7.13
C THR A 589 -9.60 -12.29 -8.54
N LEU A 590 -9.54 -13.56 -8.97
CA LEU A 590 -10.07 -13.96 -10.27
C LEU A 590 -11.60 -13.83 -10.29
N TYR A 591 -12.29 -14.13 -9.18
CA TYR A 591 -13.73 -13.91 -9.06
C TYR A 591 -14.07 -12.41 -9.17
N GLY A 592 -13.35 -11.54 -8.45
CA GLY A 592 -13.51 -10.09 -8.57
C GLY A 592 -13.16 -9.56 -9.96
N GLY A 593 -12.12 -10.13 -10.60
CA GLY A 593 -11.74 -9.82 -11.97
C GLY A 593 -12.83 -10.19 -12.99
N ILE A 594 -13.49 -11.33 -12.82
CA ILE A 594 -14.65 -11.74 -13.63
C ILE A 594 -15.80 -10.74 -13.43
N GLN A 595 -16.16 -10.41 -12.17
CA GLN A 595 -17.23 -9.44 -11.91
C GLN A 595 -16.95 -8.08 -12.56
N LYS A 596 -15.69 -7.66 -12.62
CA LYS A 596 -15.27 -6.41 -13.27
C LYS A 596 -15.44 -6.38 -14.79
N ILE A 597 -15.64 -7.51 -15.45
CA ILE A 597 -15.78 -7.61 -16.91
C ILE A 597 -17.16 -8.11 -17.35
N MET A 598 -18.11 -8.27 -16.43
CA MET A 598 -19.46 -8.75 -16.74
C MET A 598 -20.25 -7.69 -17.54
N PRO A 599 -21.13 -8.11 -18.47
CA PRO A 599 -21.99 -7.18 -19.20
C PRO A 599 -22.97 -6.46 -18.27
N TYR A 600 -23.57 -5.38 -18.77
CA TYR A 600 -24.66 -4.70 -18.07
C TYR A 600 -25.85 -5.65 -17.87
N GLU A 601 -26.39 -5.67 -16.66
CA GLU A 601 -27.58 -6.45 -16.31
C GLU A 601 -28.67 -5.53 -15.75
N GLU A 602 -29.87 -5.58 -16.33
CA GLU A 602 -30.98 -4.71 -15.90
C GLU A 602 -31.40 -5.02 -14.46
N GLY A 603 -31.59 -3.97 -13.65
CA GLY A 603 -31.96 -4.10 -12.23
C GLY A 603 -30.79 -4.43 -11.27
N ASN A 604 -29.66 -4.94 -11.75
CA ASN A 604 -28.53 -5.32 -10.91
C ASN A 604 -27.55 -4.16 -10.65
N LYS A 605 -27.91 -3.25 -9.73
CA LYS A 605 -27.11 -2.05 -9.43
C LYS A 605 -25.69 -2.36 -8.97
N VAL A 606 -25.49 -3.39 -8.15
CA VAL A 606 -24.18 -3.75 -7.59
C VAL A 606 -23.25 -4.28 -8.68
N ALA A 607 -23.71 -5.25 -9.48
CA ALA A 607 -22.89 -5.79 -10.58
C ALA A 607 -22.51 -4.71 -11.59
N ASN A 608 -23.45 -3.82 -11.91
CA ASN A 608 -23.21 -2.72 -12.84
C ASN A 608 -22.24 -1.65 -12.29
N ALA A 609 -22.24 -1.40 -10.98
CA ALA A 609 -21.32 -0.46 -10.34
C ALA A 609 -19.87 -0.99 -10.27
N VAL A 610 -19.73 -2.32 -10.17
CA VAL A 610 -18.43 -2.99 -10.09
C VAL A 610 -17.81 -3.19 -11.48
N SER A 611 -18.62 -3.43 -12.51
CA SER A 611 -18.16 -3.82 -13.84
C SER A 611 -17.74 -2.63 -14.72
N HIS A 612 -16.53 -2.73 -15.26
CA HIS A 612 -16.03 -1.82 -16.28
C HIS A 612 -16.78 -1.95 -17.61
N VAL A 613 -17.17 -3.17 -17.99
CA VAL A 613 -17.93 -3.40 -19.22
C VAL A 613 -19.36 -2.85 -19.09
N ALA A 614 -20.00 -3.02 -17.93
CA ALA A 614 -21.29 -2.40 -17.66
C ALA A 614 -21.17 -0.87 -17.65
N ALA A 615 -20.11 -0.31 -17.05
CA ALA A 615 -19.84 1.12 -17.08
C ALA A 615 -19.69 1.67 -18.51
N VAL A 616 -19.03 0.93 -19.42
CA VAL A 616 -18.95 1.30 -20.85
C VAL A 616 -20.34 1.38 -21.49
N SER A 617 -21.21 0.41 -21.21
CA SER A 617 -22.59 0.41 -21.71
C SER A 617 -23.40 1.58 -21.16
N ILE A 618 -23.30 1.86 -19.86
CA ILE A 618 -23.97 2.98 -19.20
C ILE A 618 -23.51 4.32 -19.79
N GLN A 619 -22.19 4.54 -19.95
CA GLN A 619 -21.69 5.77 -20.55
C GLN A 619 -22.09 5.87 -22.04
N SER A 620 -22.12 4.76 -22.78
CA SER A 620 -22.56 4.76 -24.17
C SER A 620 -24.03 5.15 -24.31
N GLN A 621 -24.90 4.70 -23.41
CA GLN A 621 -26.29 5.12 -23.39
C GLN A 621 -26.40 6.60 -23.00
N LYS A 622 -25.67 7.04 -21.96
CA LYS A 622 -25.64 8.44 -21.55
C LYS A 622 -25.20 9.39 -22.67
N ILE A 623 -24.21 8.99 -23.47
CA ILE A 623 -23.76 9.76 -24.64
C ILE A 623 -24.88 9.90 -25.67
N LYS A 624 -25.57 8.80 -26.02
CA LYS A 624 -26.70 8.84 -26.95
C LYS A 624 -27.82 9.76 -26.47
N ASP A 625 -28.15 9.69 -25.18
CA ASP A 625 -29.21 10.51 -24.59
C ASP A 625 -28.81 12.00 -24.58
N LEU A 626 -27.54 12.31 -24.31
CA LEU A 626 -27.01 13.68 -24.36
C LEU A 626 -26.91 14.20 -25.80
N GLU A 627 -26.52 13.38 -26.77
CA GLU A 627 -26.53 13.75 -28.19
C GLU A 627 -27.95 14.03 -28.70
N PHE A 628 -28.92 13.22 -28.26
CA PHE A 628 -30.33 13.47 -28.55
C PHE A 628 -30.80 14.79 -27.94
N LYS A 629 -30.43 15.10 -26.69
CA LYS A 629 -30.72 16.40 -26.07
C LYS A 629 -30.04 17.55 -26.82
N LEU A 630 -28.76 17.40 -27.17
CA LEU A 630 -27.98 18.38 -27.91
C LEU A 630 -28.66 18.79 -29.22
N ASN A 631 -29.21 17.82 -29.96
CA ASN A 631 -29.89 18.06 -31.22
C ASN A 631 -31.24 18.77 -31.07
N ASN A 632 -31.84 18.73 -29.88
CA ASN A 632 -33.16 19.31 -29.59
C ASN A 632 -33.10 20.62 -28.78
N THR A 633 -31.93 20.95 -28.22
CA THR A 633 -31.71 22.18 -27.45
C THR A 633 -31.29 23.33 -28.36
N LYS A 634 -31.90 24.51 -28.18
CA LYS A 634 -31.57 25.75 -28.92
C LYS A 634 -30.81 26.79 -28.09
N ASP A 635 -30.68 26.57 -26.78
CA ASP A 635 -29.94 27.45 -25.87
C ASP A 635 -28.42 27.20 -25.99
N GLU A 636 -27.66 28.22 -26.38
CA GLU A 636 -26.20 28.15 -26.55
C GLU A 636 -25.45 27.77 -25.25
N LYS A 637 -25.93 28.23 -24.10
CA LYS A 637 -25.32 27.93 -22.80
C LYS A 637 -25.52 26.46 -22.43
N GLU A 638 -26.72 25.95 -22.68
CA GLU A 638 -27.06 24.54 -22.46
C GLU A 638 -26.32 23.63 -23.45
N ILE A 639 -26.22 24.02 -24.72
CA ILE A 639 -25.39 23.34 -25.75
C ILE A 639 -23.94 23.20 -25.27
N SER A 640 -23.34 24.27 -24.75
CA SER A 640 -21.94 24.22 -24.25
C SER A 640 -21.77 23.25 -23.08
N THR A 641 -22.77 23.18 -22.20
CA THR A 641 -22.79 22.30 -21.03
C THR A 641 -22.93 20.83 -21.46
N ILE A 642 -23.89 20.54 -22.36
CA ILE A 642 -24.11 19.19 -22.90
C ILE A 642 -22.85 18.70 -23.63
N LYS A 643 -22.19 19.55 -24.44
CA LYS A 643 -20.92 19.20 -25.09
C LYS A 643 -19.84 18.82 -24.09
N LYS A 644 -19.72 19.55 -22.98
CA LYS A 644 -18.78 19.23 -21.90
C LYS A 644 -19.13 17.88 -21.25
N GLU A 645 -20.41 17.61 -21.00
CA GLU A 645 -20.84 16.32 -20.44
C GLU A 645 -20.60 15.14 -21.38
N ILE A 646 -20.83 15.31 -22.69
CA ILE A 646 -20.51 14.30 -23.71
C ILE A 646 -19.01 14.02 -23.71
N SER A 647 -18.17 15.05 -23.64
CA SER A 647 -16.71 14.89 -23.59
C SER A 647 -16.28 14.07 -22.35
N ILE A 648 -16.80 14.41 -21.17
CA ILE A 648 -16.51 13.68 -19.92
C ILE A 648 -17.01 12.23 -20.00
N ALA A 649 -18.23 12.00 -20.49
CA ALA A 649 -18.79 10.66 -20.65
C ALA A 649 -17.96 9.82 -21.64
N THR A 650 -17.45 10.44 -22.70
CA THR A 650 -16.57 9.81 -23.69
C THR A 650 -15.23 9.42 -23.07
N GLN A 651 -14.61 10.31 -22.30
CA GLN A 651 -13.37 10.00 -21.56
C GLN A 651 -13.57 8.84 -20.59
N ASN A 652 -14.65 8.87 -19.80
CA ASN A 652 -15.00 7.79 -18.86
C ASN A 652 -15.27 6.46 -19.57
N LYS A 653 -15.91 6.48 -20.74
CA LYS A 653 -16.11 5.30 -21.57
C LYS A 653 -14.78 4.69 -22.01
N VAL A 654 -13.87 5.52 -22.54
CA VAL A 654 -12.54 5.06 -22.98
C VAL A 654 -11.74 4.51 -21.80
N GLY A 655 -11.73 5.20 -20.66
CA GLY A 655 -11.05 4.73 -19.44
C GLY A 655 -11.56 3.36 -18.97
N ASN A 656 -12.89 3.17 -18.91
CA ASN A 656 -13.46 1.88 -18.52
C ASN A 656 -13.19 0.77 -19.54
N LEU A 657 -13.15 1.09 -20.83
CA LEU A 657 -12.76 0.12 -21.86
C LEU A 657 -11.29 -0.33 -21.66
N LEU A 658 -10.38 0.61 -21.43
CA LEU A 658 -8.97 0.31 -21.15
C LEU A 658 -8.84 -0.55 -19.89
N ASN A 659 -9.58 -0.26 -18.82
CA ASN A 659 -9.59 -1.08 -17.62
C ASN A 659 -10.07 -2.50 -17.87
N ALA A 660 -11.14 -2.68 -18.66
CA ALA A 660 -11.64 -4.00 -19.01
C ALA A 660 -10.57 -4.81 -19.77
N ILE A 661 -9.90 -4.19 -20.76
CA ILE A 661 -8.82 -4.81 -21.53
C ILE A 661 -7.64 -5.20 -20.62
N LEU A 662 -7.18 -4.28 -19.77
CA LEU A 662 -6.08 -4.52 -18.85
C LEU A 662 -6.44 -5.61 -17.82
N CYS A 663 -7.66 -5.61 -17.30
CA CYS A 663 -8.15 -6.63 -16.37
C CYS A 663 -8.10 -8.03 -17.02
N VAL A 664 -8.60 -8.15 -18.26
CA VAL A 664 -8.52 -9.42 -19.02
C VAL A 664 -7.06 -9.83 -19.24
N PHE A 665 -6.21 -8.90 -19.66
CA PHE A 665 -4.79 -9.17 -19.88
C PHE A 665 -4.08 -9.69 -18.61
N PHE A 666 -4.30 -9.03 -17.46
CA PHE A 666 -3.72 -9.47 -16.19
C PHE A 666 -4.28 -10.80 -15.70
N MET A 667 -5.57 -11.09 -15.94
CA MET A 667 -6.16 -12.41 -15.70
C MET A 667 -5.48 -13.48 -16.54
N ILE A 668 -5.29 -13.24 -17.85
CA ILE A 668 -4.61 -14.19 -18.74
C ILE A 668 -3.17 -14.44 -18.27
N ALA A 669 -2.42 -13.40 -17.94
CA ALA A 669 -1.06 -13.54 -17.42
C ALA A 669 -1.03 -14.40 -16.14
N THR A 670 -1.96 -14.14 -15.22
CA THR A 670 -2.10 -14.91 -13.97
C THR A 670 -2.45 -16.38 -14.24
N LEU A 671 -3.38 -16.64 -15.17
CA LEU A 671 -3.76 -18.01 -15.56
C LEU A 671 -2.58 -18.77 -16.18
N LEU A 672 -1.73 -18.11 -16.97
CA LEU A 672 -0.52 -18.74 -17.50
C LEU A 672 0.47 -19.12 -16.38
N VAL A 673 0.61 -18.28 -15.35
CA VAL A 673 1.43 -18.60 -14.17
C VAL A 673 0.83 -19.77 -13.38
N ILE A 674 -0.49 -19.83 -13.22
CA ILE A 674 -1.19 -20.97 -12.59
C ILE A 674 -0.90 -22.26 -13.36
N ILE A 675 -1.10 -22.27 -14.68
CA ILE A 675 -0.88 -23.44 -15.53
C ILE A 675 0.57 -23.92 -15.42
N SER A 676 1.54 -23.01 -15.50
CA SER A 676 2.95 -23.37 -15.38
C SER A 676 3.31 -23.87 -13.97
N CYS A 677 2.76 -23.27 -12.91
CA CYS A 677 2.96 -23.74 -11.54
C CYS A 677 2.45 -25.18 -11.38
N ILE A 678 1.22 -25.46 -11.82
CA ILE A 678 0.63 -26.80 -11.77
C ILE A 678 1.47 -27.78 -12.60
N GLY A 679 1.86 -27.40 -13.82
CA GLY A 679 2.69 -28.23 -14.69
C GLY A 679 4.02 -28.63 -14.06
N ILE A 680 4.67 -27.72 -13.33
CA ILE A 680 5.92 -28.00 -12.61
C ILE A 680 5.66 -28.86 -11.37
N CYS A 681 4.63 -28.54 -10.59
CA CYS A 681 4.27 -29.31 -9.40
C CYS A 681 3.93 -30.78 -9.73
N LEU A 682 3.31 -31.02 -10.89
CA LEU A 682 2.99 -32.36 -11.40
C LEU A 682 4.16 -33.03 -12.15
N GLY A 683 5.33 -32.38 -12.27
CA GLY A 683 6.50 -32.91 -12.98
C GLY A 683 6.37 -32.98 -14.51
N LYS A 684 5.31 -32.40 -15.08
CA LYS A 684 5.09 -32.30 -16.54
C LYS A 684 6.01 -31.27 -17.20
N ILE A 685 6.32 -30.20 -16.48
CA ILE A 685 7.27 -29.16 -16.92
C ILE A 685 8.54 -29.30 -16.08
N LYS A 686 9.67 -29.55 -16.74
CA LYS A 686 10.98 -29.71 -16.08
C LYS A 686 11.87 -28.52 -16.44
N ILE A 687 11.97 -27.58 -15.51
CA ILE A 687 12.89 -26.45 -15.60
C ILE A 687 13.83 -26.56 -14.40
N PRO A 688 15.17 -26.50 -14.56
CA PRO A 688 16.11 -26.59 -13.45
C PRO A 688 15.97 -25.38 -12.51
N LEU A 689 16.29 -25.56 -11.23
CA LEU A 689 16.33 -24.49 -10.23
C LEU A 689 17.49 -23.53 -10.55
N LYS A 690 17.25 -22.23 -10.66
CA LYS A 690 18.30 -21.23 -10.92
C LYS A 690 18.80 -20.56 -9.64
N GLU A 691 19.19 -21.37 -8.67
CA GLU A 691 19.79 -20.86 -7.43
C GLU A 691 21.26 -20.47 -7.65
N THR A 692 21.70 -19.36 -7.05
CA THR A 692 23.11 -18.94 -7.11
C THR A 692 24.02 -19.94 -6.41
N LYS A 693 25.29 -19.98 -6.82
CA LYS A 693 26.31 -20.78 -6.13
C LYS A 693 26.41 -20.34 -4.66
N TYR A 694 26.62 -21.31 -3.78
CA TYR A 694 26.89 -21.05 -2.38
C TYR A 694 28.29 -20.44 -2.24
N ILE A 695 28.39 -19.29 -1.58
CA ILE A 695 29.65 -18.61 -1.25
C ILE A 695 29.62 -18.33 0.25
N LYS A 696 30.73 -18.59 0.96
CA LYS A 696 30.78 -18.37 2.41
C LYS A 696 30.91 -16.87 2.71
N ILE A 697 30.16 -16.41 3.71
CA ILE A 697 30.19 -15.01 4.15
C ILE A 697 31.57 -14.56 4.64
N ASP A 698 32.35 -15.49 5.21
CA ASP A 698 33.70 -15.26 5.73
C ASP A 698 34.70 -14.80 4.64
N GLU A 699 34.41 -15.08 3.36
CA GLU A 699 35.21 -14.60 2.23
C GLU A 699 35.16 -13.08 2.09
N PHE A 700 34.13 -12.44 2.66
CA PHE A 700 33.90 -10.98 2.58
C PHE A 700 34.06 -10.26 3.93
N GLN A 701 34.14 -10.99 5.05
CA GLN A 701 34.29 -10.40 6.40
C GLN A 701 35.75 -10.09 6.79
N LYS A 702 36.69 -10.10 5.83
CA LYS A 702 38.13 -9.96 6.07
C LYS A 702 38.71 -8.54 5.99
N ASN A 703 37.90 -7.48 5.88
CA ASN A 703 38.38 -6.10 5.84
C ASN A 703 37.65 -5.20 6.85
#